data_AF-A0A9E7G9N8-F1
#
_entry.id   AF-A0A9E7G9N8-F1
#
_cell.length_a   1.000
_cell.length_b   1.000
_cell.length_c   1.000
_cell.angle_alpha   90.00
_cell.angle_beta   90.00
_cell.angle_gamma   90.00
#
_symmetry.space_group_name_H-M   'P 1'
#
loop_
_entity.id
_entity.type
_entity.pdbx_description
1 polymer ?
#
loop_
_entity_poly.entity_id
_entity_poly.type
_entity_poly.pdbx_seq_one_letter_code
_entity_poly.pdbx_strand_id
1 'polypeptide(L)'
;MKVIDKIRGAAEGDGRTVFSFEFFPPKTEEGVENLFERMDRMVAHNPNFCDITWGAGGSTADLTLDIANRMQNMICVETMMHLTCTNMPVEKIDHALDTIKANGIQNVLALRGDPPHGQDKFVQVAGGFACALDLVQHIRAKYGDYFGITVAGYPEAHPDMIQGDGGATQEAYNNDLAYLKRKVDAGADLIITQLFYDTDIFLKFVNDCRQIGITCPIVPGIMPINNYKGFLRMTGFCKTKIPPEITAALDPIKDNEDAVRAYGVHLGTEMCKKILSHEIKTLHLYTLNMEKSALAILMNLGLIEESKVSRSLPWRRPANVFRVKEDVRPIFWANRPKSYISRTVGWDQYPHGRWGDSNNPSYGALTDYQFMRPRSRDKKLQEEWATPLKSVDDINERFMKFCLGKLRSSPWSELDGLQPETKIINEQLSQVNLKGFLTINSQPAVNGEKSDSPAVGWGGPGGYVYQKAYLEFFCSKDKLISITENCKALPSLTYIAVNKEGEYVSNVALNAVNAVTWGVFPGKEIIQPTVVDPSSFMIWKDEAFEIWTRGWARLFPEGDPSRELLAQVQKSCFLVSLVDNDYIHGDIFSAFKDAKAEALLKFEAIVAPSWSRFSMTQLLGSTELIRHLIILLALLGVLFACQYKAQPPIAFASTARSLDALLQDYAYRAFVSPRTGIPYNGTVPSNLTGIKIAAIRLRSGSLRKRGVHSFKEFSVPVGVVVQPYVQRLVLVYQNLGNWSSSYYPLPGYRYLTPVLGLLAYDAANLSATSLPELNIVVLESPISINFTNVTPVPSGAIARCVWFGLDGSPYFRDLVSSNVCSTYRQGHFSIVVNSSEIAPSPAPSLTPRPWPSPGGFKSSNKSKVWKIVVGAVGGFVALLFLALLVYCMQRYKHNKKVEQMEQHANAGVSLQTASVGDARVPVASVTRTQPVLENELTQESGHRDETASMREASLKEQCSSCSPLNCSHCCPSFPITLLCFVSSFLWNTSMSGLYTHSFSPARVVSPQIRSTSDVDSQYLAELLAEHQKLGPFMQNLINYLLTEIMRVSGMVSNQGFGDYNQLHHRSPSPMATSTLISNSGVTGYGGWSRLPQEFNFIGRLLGPRGNSLKRVEASTGCRVYIRGKGSIKDLGQDESQDHYKRQQLRELAVLNSGLRDDSPHPTGSVSPFNNGMKRAKTAR
;
A
#
# COMPACT_ATOMS: atom_id res chain seq x y z
N MET A 1 23.11 -9.05 -2.34
CA MET A 1 23.79 -9.29 -3.64
C MET A 1 24.34 -7.96 -4.15
N LYS A 2 25.43 -7.92 -4.91
CA LYS A 2 25.88 -6.63 -5.44
C LYS A 2 24.95 -6.18 -6.58
N VAL A 3 24.74 -4.88 -6.71
CA VAL A 3 23.93 -4.30 -7.78
C VAL A 3 24.57 -4.55 -9.16
N ILE A 4 25.91 -4.54 -9.24
CA ILE A 4 26.62 -4.87 -10.47
C ILE A 4 26.33 -6.30 -10.95
N ASP A 5 26.23 -7.29 -10.04
CA ASP A 5 25.89 -8.68 -10.38
C ASP A 5 24.47 -8.76 -10.95
N LYS A 6 23.53 -7.98 -10.40
CA LYS A 6 22.14 -7.89 -10.89
C LYS A 6 22.02 -7.18 -12.24
N ILE A 7 22.96 -6.29 -12.59
CA ILE A 7 23.01 -5.63 -13.89
C ILE A 7 23.61 -6.58 -14.93
N ARG A 8 24.73 -7.23 -14.61
CA ARG A 8 25.36 -8.27 -15.46
C ARG A 8 24.38 -9.40 -15.78
N GLY A 9 23.78 -10.02 -14.76
CA GLY A 9 22.80 -11.10 -14.94
C GLY A 9 21.47 -10.69 -15.60
N ALA A 10 21.18 -9.39 -15.72
CA ALA A 10 20.06 -8.90 -16.54
C ALA A 10 20.45 -8.69 -18.01
N ALA A 11 21.70 -8.31 -18.28
CA ALA A 11 22.25 -8.20 -19.64
C ALA A 11 22.56 -9.58 -20.26
N GLU A 12 23.04 -10.54 -19.47
CA GLU A 12 23.38 -11.91 -19.88
C GLU A 12 22.14 -12.82 -20.07
N GLY A 13 21.01 -12.45 -19.48
CA GLY A 13 19.77 -13.24 -19.48
C GLY A 13 18.82 -12.91 -20.63
N ASP A 14 17.60 -12.50 -20.27
CA ASP A 14 16.56 -12.05 -21.21
C ASP A 14 16.82 -10.64 -21.78
N GLY A 15 17.88 -9.97 -21.35
CA GLY A 15 18.18 -8.60 -21.73
C GLY A 15 17.12 -7.60 -21.23
N ARG A 16 16.49 -7.86 -20.08
CA ARG A 16 15.50 -6.98 -19.46
C ARG A 16 16.09 -5.66 -18.94
N THR A 17 15.27 -4.62 -18.94
CA THR A 17 15.62 -3.34 -18.31
C THR A 17 15.71 -3.48 -16.79
N VAL A 18 16.80 -2.98 -16.21
CA VAL A 18 17.01 -2.80 -14.78
C VAL A 18 16.46 -1.44 -14.35
N PHE A 19 15.71 -1.39 -13.24
CA PHE A 19 15.32 -0.12 -12.63
C PHE A 19 15.48 -0.08 -11.11
N SER A 20 15.64 1.13 -10.57
CA SER A 20 15.85 1.41 -9.15
C SER A 20 15.18 2.71 -8.68
N PHE A 21 15.04 2.87 -7.36
CA PHE A 21 14.43 4.03 -6.71
C PHE A 21 15.32 4.62 -5.62
N GLU A 22 15.65 5.91 -5.71
CA GLU A 22 16.32 6.65 -4.62
C GLU A 22 15.28 7.27 -3.68
N PHE A 23 15.53 7.14 -2.38
CA PHE A 23 14.79 7.76 -1.28
C PHE A 23 15.73 8.60 -0.40
N PHE A 24 15.18 9.54 0.38
CA PHE A 24 15.95 10.34 1.34
C PHE A 24 15.42 10.20 2.79
N PRO A 25 16.30 10.25 3.83
CA PRO A 25 15.90 10.21 5.23
C PRO A 25 14.91 11.34 5.60
N PRO A 26 13.66 11.04 6.01
CA PRO A 26 12.69 12.05 6.40
C PRO A 26 13.07 12.73 7.73
N LYS A 27 12.72 14.01 7.88
CA LYS A 27 13.06 14.82 9.07
C LYS A 27 12.21 14.51 10.32
N THR A 28 11.23 13.62 10.23
CA THR A 28 10.29 13.28 11.31
C THR A 28 10.02 11.78 11.34
N GLU A 29 9.75 11.23 12.53
CA GLU A 29 9.41 9.81 12.73
C GLU A 29 8.20 9.39 11.88
N GLU A 30 7.16 10.21 11.85
CA GLU A 30 5.97 10.00 11.01
C GLU A 30 6.31 10.04 9.51
N GLY A 31 7.29 10.85 9.10
CA GLY A 31 7.84 10.83 7.75
C GLY A 31 8.56 9.51 7.44
N VAL A 32 9.31 8.97 8.38
CA VAL A 32 10.01 7.67 8.29
C VAL A 32 8.99 6.52 8.17
N GLU A 33 7.92 6.52 8.96
CA GLU A 33 6.81 5.56 8.84
C GLU A 33 6.14 5.62 7.46
N ASN A 34 5.79 6.83 6.99
CA ASN A 34 5.20 7.07 5.67
C ASN A 34 6.14 6.72 4.51
N LEU A 35 7.46 6.71 4.75
CA LEU A 35 8.45 6.24 3.77
C LEU A 35 8.45 4.71 3.68
N PHE A 36 8.45 3.98 4.80
CA PHE A 36 8.40 2.52 4.77
C PHE A 36 7.11 1.97 4.17
N GLU A 37 5.93 2.57 4.45
CA GLU A 37 4.69 2.20 3.76
C GLU A 37 4.77 2.38 2.23
N ARG A 38 5.56 3.36 1.77
CA ARG A 38 5.74 3.70 0.35
C ARG A 38 6.75 2.79 -0.33
N MET A 39 7.87 2.50 0.35
CA MET A 39 8.80 1.45 -0.05
C MET A 39 8.07 0.11 -0.18
N ASP A 40 7.20 -0.26 0.78
CA ASP A 40 6.41 -1.48 0.71
C ASP A 40 5.51 -1.59 -0.53
N ARG A 41 5.02 -0.47 -1.08
CA ARG A 41 4.24 -0.46 -2.33
C ARG A 41 5.15 -0.46 -3.56
N MET A 42 6.14 0.41 -3.60
CA MET A 42 7.04 0.55 -4.76
C MET A 42 7.90 -0.71 -4.99
N VAL A 43 8.30 -1.40 -3.91
CA VAL A 43 9.04 -2.68 -3.97
C VAL A 43 8.16 -3.84 -4.47
N ALA A 44 6.83 -3.75 -4.37
CA ALA A 44 5.94 -4.77 -4.93
C ALA A 44 6.02 -4.88 -6.47
N HIS A 45 6.60 -3.89 -7.14
CA HIS A 45 6.89 -3.95 -8.58
C HIS A 45 8.26 -4.56 -8.91
N ASN A 46 8.98 -5.13 -7.93
CA ASN A 46 10.28 -5.81 -8.08
C ASN A 46 11.42 -4.94 -8.68
N PRO A 47 11.71 -3.73 -8.17
CA PRO A 47 12.93 -2.99 -8.52
C PRO A 47 14.18 -3.83 -8.20
N ASN A 48 15.23 -3.70 -9.02
CA ASN A 48 16.46 -4.48 -8.82
C ASN A 48 17.19 -4.10 -7.53
N PHE A 49 17.14 -2.82 -7.16
CA PHE A 49 17.61 -2.23 -5.91
C PHE A 49 16.88 -0.92 -5.59
N CYS A 50 16.96 -0.50 -4.34
CA CYS A 50 16.61 0.85 -3.87
C CYS A 50 17.79 1.43 -3.09
N ASP A 51 17.87 2.75 -3.03
CA ASP A 51 18.93 3.43 -2.29
C ASP A 51 18.42 4.56 -1.40
N ILE A 52 19.23 4.90 -0.40
CA ILE A 52 18.91 5.86 0.66
C ILE A 52 20.04 6.89 0.78
N THR A 53 19.69 8.16 0.61
CA THR A 53 20.67 9.27 0.65
C THR A 53 21.24 9.50 2.05
N TRP A 54 22.43 10.08 2.10
CA TRP A 54 23.18 10.34 3.33
C TRP A 54 23.42 11.85 3.48
N GLY A 55 22.93 12.43 4.57
CA GLY A 55 23.01 13.86 4.82
C GLY A 55 24.45 14.36 5.02
N ALA A 56 24.74 15.56 4.49
CA ALA A 56 26.06 16.19 4.53
C ALA A 56 26.70 16.13 5.93
N GLY A 57 28.00 15.78 5.97
CA GLY A 57 28.77 15.58 7.21
C GLY A 57 28.29 14.43 8.11
N GLY A 58 27.44 13.53 7.62
CA GLY A 58 26.83 12.48 8.45
C GLY A 58 25.74 12.98 9.39
N SER A 59 25.14 14.13 9.09
CA SER A 59 24.04 14.73 9.87
C SER A 59 22.81 13.82 10.02
N THR A 60 22.62 12.83 9.13
CA THR A 60 21.57 11.81 9.22
C THR A 60 22.12 10.39 9.46
N ALA A 61 23.39 10.22 9.82
CA ALA A 61 24.08 8.91 9.81
C ALA A 61 23.29 7.77 10.47
N ASP A 62 22.92 7.92 11.74
CA ASP A 62 22.22 6.88 12.51
C ASP A 62 20.85 6.53 11.91
N LEU A 63 20.10 7.53 11.43
CA LEU A 63 18.81 7.33 10.76
C LEU A 63 18.98 6.67 9.38
N THR A 64 20.06 6.98 8.68
CA THR A 64 20.38 6.40 7.37
C THR A 64 20.75 4.92 7.53
N LEU A 65 21.47 4.58 8.61
CA LEU A 65 21.78 3.20 9.00
C LEU A 65 20.52 2.40 9.40
N ASP A 66 19.59 2.97 10.17
CA ASP A 66 18.30 2.32 10.47
C ASP A 66 17.46 2.09 9.20
N ILE A 67 17.34 3.10 8.35
CA ILE A 67 16.56 2.98 7.11
C ILE A 67 17.19 1.96 6.16
N ALA A 68 18.52 1.98 5.97
CA ALA A 68 19.22 1.00 5.15
C ALA A 68 19.04 -0.43 5.69
N ASN A 69 19.20 -0.62 7.01
CA ASN A 69 18.98 -1.91 7.68
C ASN A 69 17.56 -2.43 7.45
N ARG A 70 16.54 -1.59 7.70
CA ARG A 70 15.13 -1.97 7.58
C ARG A 70 14.69 -2.17 6.12
N MET A 71 15.30 -1.46 5.18
CA MET A 71 15.06 -1.66 3.75
C MET A 71 15.59 -3.03 3.28
N GLN A 72 16.82 -3.40 3.66
CA GLN A 72 17.41 -4.71 3.37
C GLN A 72 16.66 -5.86 4.07
N ASN A 73 16.37 -5.69 5.37
CA ASN A 73 15.92 -6.78 6.23
C ASN A 73 14.40 -6.91 6.37
N MET A 74 13.63 -5.80 6.42
CA MET A 74 12.17 -5.83 6.66
C MET A 74 11.35 -5.63 5.38
N ILE A 75 11.73 -4.67 4.52
CA ILE A 75 11.06 -4.46 3.22
C ILE A 75 11.46 -5.56 2.21
N CYS A 76 12.65 -6.14 2.41
CA CYS A 76 13.27 -7.20 1.60
C CYS A 76 13.61 -6.75 0.18
N VAL A 77 14.16 -5.54 0.02
CA VAL A 77 14.75 -5.06 -1.24
C VAL A 77 16.25 -4.87 -1.09
N GLU A 78 17.00 -5.08 -2.16
CA GLU A 78 18.43 -4.83 -2.16
C GLU A 78 18.71 -3.34 -1.96
N THR A 79 19.48 -3.05 -0.92
CA THR A 79 19.79 -1.71 -0.46
C THR A 79 21.18 -1.31 -0.92
N MET A 80 21.28 -0.10 -1.49
CA MET A 80 22.52 0.64 -1.60
C MET A 80 22.47 1.84 -0.64
N MET A 81 23.48 1.98 0.21
CA MET A 81 23.57 3.12 1.13
C MET A 81 24.50 4.17 0.52
N HIS A 82 24.07 5.43 0.52
CA HIS A 82 24.99 6.53 0.23
C HIS A 82 25.98 6.71 1.39
N LEU A 83 27.22 7.07 1.09
CA LEU A 83 28.25 7.33 2.10
C LEU A 83 29.15 8.48 1.65
N THR A 84 29.08 9.62 2.35
CA THR A 84 29.93 10.79 2.12
C THR A 84 31.22 10.69 2.93
N CYS A 85 32.38 10.90 2.30
CA CYS A 85 33.68 10.80 2.97
C CYS A 85 34.12 12.08 3.73
N THR A 86 33.55 13.24 3.39
CA THR A 86 33.98 14.54 3.91
C THR A 86 33.34 14.92 5.26
N ASN A 87 34.00 15.86 5.96
CA ASN A 87 33.53 16.48 7.21
C ASN A 87 33.32 15.49 8.38
N MET A 88 33.96 14.31 8.34
CA MET A 88 33.95 13.31 9.40
C MET A 88 35.28 12.55 9.50
N PRO A 89 35.63 12.05 10.70
CA PRO A 89 36.82 11.22 10.88
C PRO A 89 36.57 9.77 10.40
N VAL A 90 37.64 9.07 10.04
CA VAL A 90 37.57 7.76 9.35
C VAL A 90 36.86 6.70 10.19
N GLU A 91 36.94 6.77 11.53
CA GLU A 91 36.26 5.84 12.45
C GLU A 91 34.74 5.86 12.31
N LYS A 92 34.13 6.99 11.89
CA LYS A 92 32.68 7.04 11.60
C LYS A 92 32.33 6.30 10.31
N ILE A 93 33.19 6.41 9.30
CA ILE A 93 33.04 5.76 8.00
C ILE A 93 33.20 4.25 8.18
N ASP A 94 34.22 3.85 8.94
CA ASP A 94 34.45 2.46 9.36
C ASP A 94 33.28 1.89 10.16
N HIS A 95 32.77 2.62 11.17
CA HIS A 95 31.59 2.20 11.94
C HIS A 95 30.36 2.01 11.03
N ALA A 96 30.14 2.89 10.06
CA ALA A 96 29.03 2.77 9.11
C ALA A 96 29.21 1.53 8.21
N LEU A 97 30.40 1.31 7.64
CA LEU A 97 30.73 0.16 6.78
C LEU A 97 30.63 -1.16 7.54
N ASP A 98 31.19 -1.25 8.75
CA ASP A 98 31.11 -2.44 9.60
C ASP A 98 29.65 -2.72 10.03
N THR A 99 28.84 -1.67 10.28
CA THR A 99 27.40 -1.80 10.60
C THR A 99 26.59 -2.34 9.42
N ILE A 100 26.74 -1.79 8.21
CA ILE A 100 25.97 -2.28 7.05
C ILE A 100 26.40 -3.69 6.62
N LYS A 101 27.68 -4.03 6.77
CA LYS A 101 28.22 -5.38 6.57
C LYS A 101 27.61 -6.39 7.55
N ALA A 102 27.51 -6.04 8.84
CA ALA A 102 26.84 -6.87 9.84
C ALA A 102 25.33 -7.05 9.53
N ASN A 103 24.67 -6.03 8.98
CA ASN A 103 23.27 -6.10 8.55
C ASN A 103 23.05 -6.80 7.19
N GLY A 104 24.11 -7.33 6.55
CA GLY A 104 24.03 -8.11 5.31
C GLY A 104 23.78 -7.27 4.05
N ILE A 105 24.15 -5.98 4.08
CA ILE A 105 24.10 -5.05 2.94
C ILE A 105 25.45 -5.09 2.21
N GLN A 106 25.41 -5.12 0.87
CA GLN A 106 26.61 -5.20 0.03
C GLN A 106 26.86 -3.98 -0.85
N ASN A 107 26.04 -2.93 -0.83
CA ASN A 107 26.14 -1.87 -1.84
C ASN A 107 26.33 -0.49 -1.20
N VAL A 108 27.33 0.24 -1.70
CA VAL A 108 27.68 1.59 -1.23
C VAL A 108 27.81 2.54 -2.41
N LEU A 109 27.14 3.69 -2.38
CA LEU A 109 27.44 4.82 -3.26
C LEU A 109 28.47 5.71 -2.56
N ALA A 110 29.72 5.64 -3.01
CA ALA A 110 30.84 6.40 -2.47
C ALA A 110 30.84 7.83 -3.01
N LEU A 111 30.66 8.80 -2.12
CA LEU A 111 30.51 10.22 -2.45
C LEU A 111 31.56 11.07 -1.71
N ARG A 112 31.90 12.24 -2.27
CA ARG A 112 32.60 13.30 -1.52
C ARG A 112 31.68 13.77 -0.39
N GLY A 113 30.47 14.19 -0.76
CA GLY A 113 29.59 14.97 0.09
C GLY A 113 29.78 16.46 -0.12
N ASP A 114 28.73 17.21 0.20
CA ASP A 114 28.70 18.66 0.16
C ASP A 114 29.31 19.27 1.44
N PRO A 115 29.76 20.53 1.40
CA PRO A 115 30.14 21.28 2.59
C PRO A 115 29.04 21.29 3.69
N PRO A 116 29.40 21.42 4.97
CA PRO A 116 28.44 21.58 6.06
C PRO A 116 27.54 22.81 5.86
N HIS A 117 26.30 22.75 6.35
CA HIS A 117 25.35 23.85 6.20
C HIS A 117 25.90 25.16 6.81
N GLY A 118 26.16 26.16 5.95
CA GLY A 118 26.75 27.44 6.34
C GLY A 118 28.27 27.55 6.11
N GLN A 119 28.89 26.61 5.40
CA GLN A 119 30.25 26.71 4.88
C GLN A 119 30.23 26.66 3.35
N ASP A 120 30.84 27.64 2.68
CA ASP A 120 30.90 27.71 1.21
C ASP A 120 32.02 26.83 0.61
N LYS A 121 32.92 26.30 1.44
CA LYS A 121 34.04 25.43 1.03
C LYS A 121 34.08 24.16 1.88
N PHE A 122 34.53 23.07 1.27
CA PHE A 122 34.94 21.88 2.01
C PHE A 122 36.21 22.20 2.82
N VAL A 123 36.27 21.69 4.05
CA VAL A 123 37.47 21.73 4.89
C VAL A 123 37.79 20.29 5.32
N GLN A 124 38.96 19.79 4.94
CA GLN A 124 39.40 18.45 5.34
C GLN A 124 39.61 18.41 6.85
N VAL A 125 38.93 17.48 7.52
CA VAL A 125 39.19 17.17 8.93
C VAL A 125 40.57 16.51 9.01
N ALA A 126 41.40 16.90 9.98
CA ALA A 126 42.74 16.31 10.15
C ALA A 126 42.65 14.77 10.26
N GLY A 127 43.32 14.06 9.35
CA GLY A 127 43.27 12.59 9.24
C GLY A 127 42.01 12.01 8.56
N GLY A 128 41.03 12.84 8.16
CA GLY A 128 39.88 12.45 7.36
C GLY A 128 40.15 12.49 5.85
N PHE A 129 39.22 11.96 5.05
CA PHE A 129 39.35 11.92 3.59
C PHE A 129 39.08 13.29 2.95
N ALA A 130 39.77 13.55 1.83
CA ALA A 130 39.60 14.76 1.02
C ALA A 130 38.53 14.56 -0.07
N CYS A 131 38.47 13.36 -0.68
CA CYS A 131 37.65 13.14 -1.86
C CYS A 131 37.10 11.71 -1.98
N ALA A 132 36.12 11.54 -2.88
CA ALA A 132 35.45 10.25 -3.10
C ALA A 132 36.41 9.12 -3.52
N LEU A 133 37.53 9.45 -4.19
CA LEU A 133 38.56 8.49 -4.58
C LEU A 133 39.16 7.80 -3.36
N ASP A 134 39.47 8.56 -2.30
CA ASP A 134 40.04 8.04 -1.05
C ASP A 134 39.09 7.01 -0.41
N LEU A 135 37.78 7.28 -0.45
CA LEU A 135 36.76 6.36 0.07
C LEU A 135 36.66 5.07 -0.75
N VAL A 136 36.74 5.14 -2.08
CA VAL A 136 36.80 3.93 -2.93
C VAL A 136 38.02 3.09 -2.58
N GLN A 137 39.20 3.73 -2.48
CA GLN A 137 40.45 3.07 -2.11
C GLN A 137 40.40 2.45 -0.71
N HIS A 138 39.86 3.18 0.29
CA HIS A 138 39.70 2.68 1.66
C HIS A 138 38.76 1.47 1.74
N ILE A 139 37.60 1.54 1.07
CA ILE A 139 36.65 0.40 1.03
C ILE A 139 37.33 -0.82 0.39
N ARG A 140 38.05 -0.64 -0.73
CA ARG A 140 38.78 -1.75 -1.37
C ARG A 140 39.92 -2.30 -0.51
N ALA A 141 40.70 -1.43 0.15
CA ALA A 141 41.80 -1.87 1.00
C ALA A 141 41.33 -2.63 2.25
N LYS A 142 40.26 -2.17 2.93
CA LYS A 142 39.78 -2.77 4.19
C LYS A 142 38.77 -3.92 3.98
N TYR A 143 37.97 -3.88 2.92
CA TYR A 143 36.87 -4.84 2.70
C TYR A 143 37.00 -5.66 1.40
N GLY A 144 37.99 -5.38 0.56
CA GLY A 144 38.22 -6.08 -0.70
C GLY A 144 36.99 -6.04 -1.61
N ASP A 145 36.57 -7.22 -2.04
CA ASP A 145 35.43 -7.42 -2.94
C ASP A 145 34.10 -7.76 -2.20
N TYR A 146 34.00 -7.50 -0.89
CA TYR A 146 32.73 -7.70 -0.16
C TYR A 146 31.62 -6.75 -0.66
N PHE A 147 31.98 -5.49 -0.88
CA PHE A 147 31.06 -4.43 -1.32
C PHE A 147 31.07 -4.27 -2.85
N GLY A 148 29.89 -4.07 -3.43
CA GLY A 148 29.72 -3.38 -4.71
C GLY A 148 29.81 -1.87 -4.49
N ILE A 149 30.77 -1.21 -5.12
CA ILE A 149 31.03 0.22 -4.99
C ILE A 149 30.46 0.94 -6.21
N THR A 150 29.58 1.90 -5.98
CA THR A 150 29.05 2.81 -7.00
C THR A 150 29.65 4.20 -6.77
N VAL A 151 29.83 4.99 -7.83
CA VAL A 151 30.26 6.41 -7.74
C VAL A 151 29.38 7.33 -8.57
N ALA A 152 29.30 8.60 -8.17
CA ALA A 152 28.61 9.62 -8.95
C ALA A 152 29.43 10.06 -10.19
N GLY A 153 28.74 10.21 -11.32
CA GLY A 153 29.24 10.86 -12.55
C GLY A 153 28.34 12.04 -12.96
N TYR A 154 28.88 12.99 -13.73
CA TYR A 154 28.20 14.25 -14.02
C TYR A 154 28.18 14.53 -15.54
N PRO A 155 27.05 14.35 -16.23
CA PRO A 155 26.97 14.54 -17.69
C PRO A 155 27.30 15.96 -18.17
N GLU A 156 27.16 16.95 -17.28
CA GLU A 156 27.40 18.38 -17.52
C GLU A 156 28.65 18.90 -16.79
N ALA A 157 29.51 17.99 -16.29
CA ALA A 157 30.55 18.17 -15.27
C ALA A 157 30.01 18.50 -13.86
N HIS A 158 30.87 18.31 -12.85
CA HIS A 158 30.56 18.59 -11.44
C HIS A 158 30.09 20.05 -11.24
N PRO A 159 29.05 20.33 -10.43
CA PRO A 159 28.49 21.68 -10.28
C PRO A 159 29.51 22.75 -9.87
N ASP A 160 30.50 22.41 -9.04
CA ASP A 160 31.60 23.32 -8.66
C ASP A 160 32.37 23.89 -9.88
N MET A 161 32.41 23.13 -10.99
CA MET A 161 33.14 23.46 -12.23
C MET A 161 32.31 24.28 -13.23
N ILE A 162 30.99 24.35 -13.06
CA ILE A 162 30.08 25.10 -13.95
C ILE A 162 30.08 26.58 -13.54
N GLN A 163 30.48 27.47 -14.46
CA GLN A 163 30.57 28.91 -14.24
C GLN A 163 29.44 29.66 -14.95
N GLY A 164 28.62 30.37 -14.17
CA GLY A 164 27.49 31.13 -14.71
C GLY A 164 26.42 30.25 -15.35
N ASP A 165 25.81 30.78 -16.41
CA ASP A 165 24.74 30.19 -17.22
C ASP A 165 25.24 29.49 -18.51
N GLY A 166 26.54 29.59 -18.81
CA GLY A 166 27.16 29.02 -20.02
C GLY A 166 27.57 27.54 -19.96
N GLY A 167 27.47 26.89 -18.80
CA GLY A 167 27.94 25.51 -18.58
C GLY A 167 29.40 25.43 -18.08
N ALA A 168 29.98 24.23 -18.11
CA ALA A 168 31.40 24.01 -17.84
C ALA A 168 32.26 24.25 -19.09
N THR A 169 33.52 24.67 -18.92
CA THR A 169 34.47 24.71 -20.04
C THR A 169 34.86 23.30 -20.47
N GLN A 170 35.27 23.12 -21.74
CA GLN A 170 35.67 21.80 -22.24
C GLN A 170 36.86 21.21 -21.47
N GLU A 171 37.78 22.06 -20.99
CA GLU A 171 38.88 21.67 -20.10
C GLU A 171 38.37 21.17 -18.74
N ALA A 172 37.47 21.94 -18.09
CA ALA A 172 36.90 21.57 -16.81
C ALA A 172 36.09 20.25 -16.89
N TYR A 173 35.35 20.05 -17.99
CA TYR A 173 34.67 18.80 -18.30
C TYR A 173 35.65 17.63 -18.47
N ASN A 174 36.72 17.81 -19.24
CA ASN A 174 37.74 16.78 -19.43
C ASN A 174 38.43 16.40 -18.12
N ASN A 175 38.67 17.38 -17.23
CA ASN A 175 39.28 17.16 -15.93
C ASN A 175 38.37 16.38 -14.96
N ASP A 176 37.06 16.68 -14.91
CA ASP A 176 36.08 15.91 -14.14
C ASP A 176 35.89 14.49 -14.70
N LEU A 177 35.92 14.32 -16.03
CA LEU A 177 35.88 13.02 -16.70
C LEU A 177 37.13 12.17 -16.39
N ALA A 178 38.32 12.78 -16.36
CA ALA A 178 39.56 12.13 -15.95
C ALA A 178 39.55 11.74 -14.46
N TYR A 179 38.97 12.58 -13.59
CA TYR A 179 38.76 12.25 -12.18
C TYR A 179 37.71 11.14 -11.98
N LEU A 180 36.66 11.11 -12.80
CA LEU A 180 35.70 10.00 -12.86
C LEU A 180 36.40 8.69 -13.22
N LYS A 181 37.28 8.70 -14.23
CA LYS A 181 38.11 7.53 -14.56
C LYS A 181 38.98 7.09 -13.39
N ARG A 182 39.66 8.01 -12.69
CA ARG A 182 40.44 7.67 -11.48
C ARG A 182 39.61 6.96 -10.40
N LYS A 183 38.34 7.37 -10.19
CA LYS A 183 37.41 6.68 -9.27
C LYS A 183 37.05 5.26 -9.74
N VAL A 184 36.89 5.05 -11.05
CA VAL A 184 36.63 3.72 -11.63
C VAL A 184 37.87 2.82 -11.54
N ASP A 185 39.04 3.33 -11.94
CA ASP A 185 40.32 2.60 -11.93
C ASP A 185 40.75 2.21 -10.51
N ALA A 186 40.34 2.95 -9.48
CA ALA A 186 40.50 2.58 -8.07
C ALA A 186 39.56 1.46 -7.59
N GLY A 187 38.67 0.97 -8.45
CA GLY A 187 37.80 -0.19 -8.20
C GLY A 187 36.32 0.13 -7.97
N ALA A 188 35.76 1.17 -8.59
CA ALA A 188 34.29 1.37 -8.60
C ALA A 188 33.62 0.52 -9.69
N ASP A 189 32.59 -0.25 -9.31
CA ASP A 189 31.91 -1.23 -10.16
C ASP A 189 30.84 -0.61 -11.08
N LEU A 190 30.34 0.56 -10.72
CA LEU A 190 29.12 1.16 -11.26
C LEU A 190 29.17 2.69 -11.19
N ILE A 191 28.59 3.36 -12.19
CA ILE A 191 28.36 4.81 -12.17
C ILE A 191 26.85 5.06 -12.13
N ILE A 192 26.39 5.95 -11.24
CA ILE A 192 25.06 6.60 -11.34
C ILE A 192 25.30 8.06 -11.71
N THR A 193 24.57 8.58 -12.70
CA THR A 193 24.72 9.98 -13.11
C THR A 193 23.85 10.92 -12.31
N GLN A 194 24.36 12.13 -12.04
CA GLN A 194 23.52 13.28 -11.69
C GLN A 194 22.38 13.47 -12.71
N LEU A 195 21.27 14.07 -12.26
CA LEU A 195 20.11 14.36 -13.08
C LEU A 195 20.42 15.33 -14.22
N PHE A 196 19.83 15.05 -15.38
CA PHE A 196 19.90 15.83 -16.61
C PHE A 196 18.50 15.97 -17.22
N TYR A 197 18.30 16.95 -18.10
CA TYR A 197 17.06 17.08 -18.91
C TYR A 197 17.33 17.03 -20.43
N ASP A 198 18.57 17.25 -20.84
CA ASP A 198 19.05 17.06 -22.21
C ASP A 198 19.59 15.62 -22.35
N THR A 199 18.90 14.77 -23.11
CA THR A 199 19.31 13.35 -23.25
C THR A 199 20.52 13.19 -24.18
N ASP A 200 20.78 14.13 -25.09
CA ASP A 200 21.93 14.05 -25.99
C ASP A 200 23.24 14.38 -25.26
N ILE A 201 23.19 15.26 -24.24
CA ILE A 201 24.30 15.46 -23.30
C ILE A 201 24.63 14.17 -22.54
N PHE A 202 23.65 13.43 -22.05
CA PHE A 202 23.88 12.14 -21.40
C PHE A 202 24.50 11.10 -22.37
N LEU A 203 24.00 11.00 -23.59
CA LEU A 203 24.55 10.08 -24.61
C LEU A 203 25.98 10.47 -25.01
N LYS A 204 26.29 11.77 -25.12
CA LYS A 204 27.66 12.27 -25.28
C LYS A 204 28.56 11.84 -24.12
N PHE A 205 28.14 12.07 -22.87
CA PHE A 205 28.90 11.68 -21.69
C PHE A 205 29.18 10.17 -21.62
N VAL A 206 28.22 9.32 -22.02
CA VAL A 206 28.45 7.87 -22.13
C VAL A 206 29.52 7.56 -23.18
N ASN A 207 29.45 8.17 -24.37
CA ASN A 207 30.45 7.99 -25.42
C ASN A 207 31.86 8.45 -24.99
N ASP A 208 31.96 9.63 -24.35
CA ASP A 208 33.23 10.17 -23.86
C ASP A 208 33.83 9.30 -22.76
N CYS A 209 33.00 8.76 -21.85
CA CYS A 209 33.42 7.74 -20.88
C CYS A 209 34.02 6.49 -21.57
N ARG A 210 33.40 6.01 -22.67
CA ARG A 210 33.92 4.84 -23.42
C ARG A 210 35.24 5.17 -24.13
N GLN A 211 35.39 6.37 -24.70
CA GLN A 211 36.62 6.79 -25.36
C GLN A 211 37.84 6.79 -24.42
N ILE A 212 37.66 7.15 -23.15
CA ILE A 212 38.74 7.09 -22.14
C ILE A 212 38.87 5.72 -21.45
N GLY A 213 38.14 4.70 -21.89
CA GLY A 213 38.25 3.32 -21.41
C GLY A 213 37.49 3.02 -20.11
N ILE A 214 36.50 3.82 -19.72
CA ILE A 214 35.55 3.42 -18.66
C ILE A 214 34.61 2.36 -19.26
N THR A 215 34.65 1.13 -18.74
CA THR A 215 33.86 -0.01 -19.24
C THR A 215 32.70 -0.42 -18.33
N CYS A 216 32.66 0.04 -17.08
CA CYS A 216 31.57 -0.27 -16.15
C CYS A 216 30.21 0.32 -16.59
N PRO A 217 29.07 -0.20 -16.09
CA PRO A 217 27.76 0.33 -16.47
C PRO A 217 27.58 1.77 -15.98
N ILE A 218 26.91 2.58 -16.80
CA ILE A 218 26.58 3.98 -16.50
C ILE A 218 25.05 4.07 -16.44
N VAL A 219 24.52 4.32 -15.24
CA VAL A 219 23.09 4.34 -14.98
C VAL A 219 22.60 5.80 -14.99
N PRO A 220 21.68 6.18 -15.89
CA PRO A 220 21.10 7.52 -15.92
C PRO A 220 20.20 7.75 -14.71
N GLY A 221 20.52 8.79 -13.94
CA GLY A 221 19.65 9.34 -12.91
C GLY A 221 18.58 10.26 -13.51
N ILE A 222 17.30 9.90 -13.33
CA ILE A 222 16.14 10.60 -13.91
C ILE A 222 15.25 11.11 -12.78
N MET A 223 15.03 12.42 -12.71
CA MET A 223 14.13 13.04 -11.73
C MET A 223 12.80 13.45 -12.37
N PRO A 224 11.65 12.85 -11.99
CA PRO A 224 10.34 13.26 -12.50
C PRO A 224 9.97 14.67 -12.01
N ILE A 225 9.52 15.54 -12.93
CA ILE A 225 9.06 16.89 -12.57
C ILE A 225 7.73 16.78 -11.82
N ASN A 226 7.77 16.90 -10.49
CA ASN A 226 6.61 16.75 -9.61
C ASN A 226 5.85 18.06 -9.34
N ASN A 227 6.54 19.20 -9.35
CA ASN A 227 5.99 20.56 -9.27
C ASN A 227 7.06 21.58 -9.73
N TYR A 228 6.62 22.75 -10.22
CA TYR A 228 7.48 23.74 -10.89
C TYR A 228 8.54 24.36 -9.97
N LYS A 229 8.15 24.74 -8.74
CA LYS A 229 9.05 25.41 -7.78
C LYS A 229 10.15 24.47 -7.27
N GLY A 230 9.81 23.19 -7.03
CA GLY A 230 10.78 22.16 -6.66
C GLY A 230 11.75 21.81 -7.79
N PHE A 231 11.26 21.77 -9.03
CA PHE A 231 12.08 21.58 -10.24
C PHE A 231 13.11 22.70 -10.39
N LEU A 232 12.69 23.97 -10.44
CA LEU A 232 13.62 25.12 -10.58
C LEU A 232 14.65 25.21 -9.44
N ARG A 233 14.24 24.87 -8.21
CA ARG A 233 15.16 24.85 -7.06
C ARG A 233 16.22 23.76 -7.20
N MET A 234 15.85 22.57 -7.69
CA MET A 234 16.79 21.46 -7.83
C MET A 234 17.75 21.68 -9.00
N THR A 235 17.25 22.06 -10.17
CA THR A 235 18.10 22.38 -11.33
C THR A 235 19.05 23.54 -11.03
N GLY A 236 18.60 24.57 -10.31
CA GLY A 236 19.45 25.67 -9.85
C GLY A 236 20.53 25.24 -8.84
N PHE A 237 20.26 24.26 -7.98
CA PHE A 237 21.24 23.70 -7.04
C PHE A 237 22.27 22.80 -7.75
N CYS A 238 21.81 21.91 -8.63
CA CYS A 238 22.65 21.03 -9.43
C CYS A 238 23.33 21.73 -10.62
N LYS A 239 23.00 23.00 -10.89
CA LYS A 239 23.35 23.78 -12.09
C LYS A 239 23.02 23.07 -13.43
N THR A 240 22.02 22.19 -13.42
CA THR A 240 21.56 21.43 -14.59
C THR A 240 20.95 22.36 -15.65
N LYS A 241 21.43 22.26 -16.89
CA LYS A 241 20.86 22.93 -18.07
C LYS A 241 19.42 22.47 -18.30
N ILE A 242 18.51 23.42 -18.42
CA ILE A 242 17.13 23.18 -18.84
C ILE A 242 17.00 23.50 -20.34
N PRO A 243 16.69 22.51 -21.21
CA PRO A 243 16.30 22.77 -22.59
C PRO A 243 15.17 23.82 -22.70
N PRO A 244 15.28 24.87 -23.53
CA PRO A 244 14.31 25.97 -23.60
C PRO A 244 12.86 25.54 -23.83
N GLU A 245 12.65 24.46 -24.58
CA GLU A 245 11.35 23.85 -24.84
C GLU A 245 10.66 23.33 -23.56
N ILE A 246 11.41 22.88 -22.56
CA ILE A 246 10.86 22.44 -21.27
C ILE A 246 10.37 23.65 -20.46
N THR A 247 11.13 24.75 -20.45
CA THR A 247 10.69 26.01 -19.82
C THR A 247 9.45 26.56 -20.52
N ALA A 248 9.45 26.61 -21.86
CA ALA A 248 8.32 27.09 -22.65
C ALA A 248 7.05 26.24 -22.50
N ALA A 249 7.18 24.92 -22.29
CA ALA A 249 6.05 24.02 -22.02
C ALA A 249 5.53 24.14 -20.57
N LEU A 250 6.42 24.39 -19.61
CA LEU A 250 6.06 24.51 -18.18
C LEU A 250 5.47 25.88 -17.82
N ASP A 251 5.95 26.97 -18.40
CA ASP A 251 5.58 28.33 -18.02
C ASP A 251 4.06 28.63 -18.10
N PRO A 252 3.30 28.14 -19.10
CA PRO A 252 1.84 28.29 -19.16
C PRO A 252 1.06 27.47 -18.12
N ILE A 253 1.68 26.46 -17.52
CA ILE A 253 1.04 25.49 -16.60
C ILE A 253 1.59 25.51 -15.18
N LYS A 254 2.62 26.32 -14.89
CA LYS A 254 3.40 26.32 -13.63
C LYS A 254 2.61 26.39 -12.32
N ASP A 255 1.45 27.06 -12.34
CA ASP A 255 0.56 27.21 -11.19
C ASP A 255 -0.51 26.10 -11.09
N ASN A 256 -0.48 25.12 -11.99
CA ASN A 256 -1.32 23.91 -12.00
C ASN A 256 -0.45 22.66 -11.77
N GLU A 257 -0.32 22.24 -10.51
CA GLU A 257 0.55 21.11 -10.12
C GLU A 257 0.19 19.79 -10.82
N ASP A 258 -1.09 19.53 -11.10
CA ASP A 258 -1.51 18.31 -11.78
C ASP A 258 -1.11 18.30 -13.26
N ALA A 259 -1.18 19.46 -13.94
CA ALA A 259 -0.68 19.61 -15.30
C ALA A 259 0.85 19.51 -15.36
N VAL A 260 1.57 20.18 -14.44
CA VAL A 260 3.04 20.09 -14.34
C VAL A 260 3.49 18.64 -14.10
N ARG A 261 2.80 17.90 -13.24
CA ARG A 261 3.12 16.49 -12.94
C ARG A 261 2.80 15.56 -14.12
N ALA A 262 1.71 15.80 -14.84
CA ALA A 262 1.38 15.07 -16.07
C ALA A 262 2.45 15.31 -17.16
N TYR A 263 2.89 16.56 -17.32
CA TYR A 263 4.01 16.91 -18.19
C TYR A 263 5.31 16.23 -17.76
N GLY A 264 5.64 16.26 -16.46
CA GLY A 264 6.83 15.61 -15.92
C GLY A 264 6.88 14.09 -16.11
N VAL A 265 5.73 13.43 -16.04
CA VAL A 265 5.59 12.00 -16.37
C VAL A 265 5.79 11.75 -17.87
N HIS A 266 5.22 12.60 -18.74
CA HIS A 266 5.42 12.48 -20.19
C HIS A 266 6.89 12.70 -20.59
N LEU A 267 7.51 13.80 -20.13
CA LEU A 267 8.91 14.12 -20.38
C LEU A 267 9.83 12.98 -19.91
N GLY A 268 9.68 12.52 -18.67
CA GLY A 268 10.45 11.39 -18.14
C GLY A 268 10.23 10.08 -18.91
N THR A 269 9.04 9.86 -19.48
CA THR A 269 8.77 8.72 -20.37
C THR A 269 9.57 8.83 -21.68
N GLU A 270 9.56 9.99 -22.36
CA GLU A 270 10.27 10.14 -23.63
C GLU A 270 11.80 10.14 -23.47
N MET A 271 12.32 10.74 -22.38
CA MET A 271 13.74 10.62 -22.00
C MET A 271 14.13 9.14 -21.82
N CYS A 272 13.37 8.38 -21.04
CA CYS A 272 13.66 6.96 -20.82
C CYS A 272 13.55 6.12 -22.10
N LYS A 273 12.58 6.39 -22.99
CA LYS A 273 12.51 5.75 -24.32
C LYS A 273 13.78 6.00 -25.15
N LYS A 274 14.24 7.26 -25.21
CA LYS A 274 15.45 7.65 -25.95
C LYS A 274 16.72 7.04 -25.36
N ILE A 275 16.78 6.86 -24.04
CA ILE A 275 17.87 6.12 -23.37
C ILE A 275 17.84 4.64 -23.75
N LEU A 276 16.68 4.00 -23.66
CA LEU A 276 16.51 2.57 -23.97
C LEU A 276 16.76 2.24 -25.44
N SER A 277 16.48 3.18 -26.37
CA SER A 277 16.78 3.01 -27.80
C SER A 277 18.27 3.07 -28.15
N HIS A 278 19.14 3.45 -27.20
CA HIS A 278 20.61 3.41 -27.33
C HIS A 278 21.21 2.26 -26.49
N GLU A 279 20.43 1.19 -26.28
CA GLU A 279 20.81 -0.04 -25.56
C GLU A 279 21.18 0.14 -24.07
N ILE A 280 20.99 1.33 -23.49
CA ILE A 280 21.22 1.62 -22.07
C ILE A 280 20.03 1.09 -21.25
N LYS A 281 20.05 -0.22 -20.96
CA LYS A 281 18.99 -0.97 -20.28
C LYS A 281 18.95 -0.79 -18.76
N THR A 282 19.29 0.41 -18.27
CA THR A 282 19.30 0.75 -16.84
C THR A 282 18.65 2.10 -16.60
N LEU A 283 17.77 2.22 -15.60
CA LEU A 283 17.08 3.47 -15.25
C LEU A 283 17.06 3.68 -13.73
N HIS A 284 17.58 4.80 -13.24
CA HIS A 284 17.56 5.14 -11.81
C HIS A 284 16.62 6.33 -11.58
N LEU A 285 15.58 6.15 -10.75
CA LEU A 285 14.54 7.15 -10.54
C LEU A 285 14.71 7.88 -9.20
N TYR A 286 15.04 9.16 -9.28
CA TYR A 286 15.07 10.07 -8.13
C TYR A 286 13.64 10.36 -7.66
N THR A 287 13.15 9.58 -6.68
CA THR A 287 11.72 9.63 -6.31
C THR A 287 11.33 10.92 -5.59
N LEU A 288 12.28 11.57 -4.90
CA LEU A 288 12.00 12.60 -3.88
C LEU A 288 10.99 12.12 -2.82
N ASN A 289 11.04 10.84 -2.48
CA ASN A 289 10.04 10.12 -1.68
C ASN A 289 8.61 10.18 -2.28
N MET A 290 8.45 10.39 -3.60
CA MET A 290 7.16 10.44 -4.31
C MET A 290 6.94 9.23 -5.22
N GLU A 291 5.80 8.57 -5.04
CA GLU A 291 5.45 7.29 -5.66
C GLU A 291 4.87 7.44 -7.08
N LYS A 292 3.83 8.28 -7.22
CA LYS A 292 2.96 8.32 -8.42
C LYS A 292 3.73 8.53 -9.72
N SER A 293 4.62 9.51 -9.77
CA SER A 293 5.29 9.93 -11.01
C SER A 293 6.35 8.92 -11.47
N ALA A 294 7.06 8.29 -10.53
CA ALA A 294 8.03 7.25 -10.81
C ALA A 294 7.34 5.97 -11.35
N LEU A 295 6.26 5.52 -10.70
CA LEU A 295 5.50 4.37 -11.16
C LEU A 295 4.81 4.64 -12.52
N ALA A 296 4.26 5.84 -12.73
CA ALA A 296 3.62 6.19 -14.00
C ALA A 296 4.59 6.18 -15.20
N ILE A 297 5.85 6.60 -15.01
CA ILE A 297 6.88 6.48 -16.05
C ILE A 297 7.17 5.00 -16.36
N LEU A 298 7.37 4.16 -15.33
CA LEU A 298 7.61 2.72 -15.53
C LEU A 298 6.42 2.00 -16.20
N MET A 299 5.18 2.39 -15.89
CA MET A 299 3.97 1.89 -16.55
C MET A 299 3.91 2.31 -18.02
N ASN A 300 4.19 3.58 -18.34
CA ASN A 300 4.22 4.07 -19.72
C ASN A 300 5.32 3.40 -20.58
N LEU A 301 6.39 2.93 -19.94
CA LEU A 301 7.48 2.18 -20.57
C LEU A 301 7.18 0.67 -20.69
N GLY A 302 6.06 0.19 -20.14
CA GLY A 302 5.72 -1.24 -20.10
C GLY A 302 6.59 -2.09 -19.16
N LEU A 303 7.36 -1.45 -18.27
CA LEU A 303 8.30 -2.13 -17.36
C LEU A 303 7.61 -2.69 -16.11
N ILE A 304 6.43 -2.15 -15.75
CA ILE A 304 5.59 -2.63 -14.65
C ILE A 304 4.12 -2.62 -15.07
N GLU A 305 3.35 -3.62 -14.62
CA GLU A 305 1.89 -3.67 -14.75
C GLU A 305 1.24 -3.64 -13.36
N GLU A 306 0.21 -2.81 -13.17
CA GLU A 306 -0.57 -2.77 -11.92
C GLU A 306 -1.33 -4.09 -11.66
N SER A 307 -1.65 -4.84 -12.71
CA SER A 307 -2.36 -6.12 -12.68
C SER A 307 -1.49 -7.37 -12.50
N LYS A 308 -0.16 -7.28 -12.69
CA LYS A 308 0.76 -8.45 -12.67
C LYS A 308 1.91 -8.26 -11.69
N VAL A 309 1.59 -8.29 -10.40
CA VAL A 309 2.60 -8.43 -9.33
C VAL A 309 3.13 -9.86 -9.33
N SER A 310 4.15 -10.10 -10.16
CA SER A 310 4.88 -11.38 -10.18
C SER A 310 5.60 -11.59 -8.85
N ARG A 311 5.46 -12.79 -8.26
CA ARG A 311 6.02 -13.16 -6.96
C ARG A 311 7.00 -14.33 -7.13
N SER A 312 8.16 -14.27 -6.48
CA SER A 312 9.14 -15.37 -6.50
C SER A 312 8.75 -16.52 -5.57
N LEU A 313 8.10 -16.21 -4.44
CA LEU A 313 7.49 -17.12 -3.45
C LEU A 313 6.15 -16.47 -3.00
N PRO A 314 5.28 -17.14 -2.22
CA PRO A 314 4.07 -16.53 -1.67
C PRO A 314 4.33 -15.28 -0.81
N TRP A 315 5.52 -15.23 -0.20
CA TRP A 315 6.04 -14.14 0.63
C TRP A 315 7.35 -13.56 0.02
N ARG A 316 7.75 -12.34 0.40
CA ARG A 316 8.97 -11.71 -0.15
C ARG A 316 10.24 -12.42 0.31
N ARG A 317 11.08 -12.86 -0.64
CA ARG A 317 12.41 -13.42 -0.37
C ARG A 317 13.33 -12.35 0.25
N PRO A 318 14.04 -12.64 1.36
CA PRO A 318 15.00 -11.70 1.97
C PRO A 318 16.14 -11.26 1.03
N ALA A 319 16.53 -9.99 1.13
CA ALA A 319 17.69 -9.45 0.40
C ALA A 319 19.04 -9.66 1.14
N ASN A 320 19.00 -9.81 2.48
CA ASN A 320 20.16 -10.05 3.31
C ASN A 320 20.91 -11.33 2.89
N VAL A 321 22.21 -11.20 2.64
CA VAL A 321 23.10 -12.28 2.17
C VAL A 321 23.16 -13.48 3.10
N PHE A 322 23.05 -13.29 4.42
CA PHE A 322 23.06 -14.37 5.40
C PHE A 322 21.74 -15.16 5.42
N ARG A 323 20.67 -14.58 4.85
CA ARG A 323 19.30 -15.11 4.84
C ARG A 323 18.80 -15.51 3.45
N VAL A 324 19.53 -15.20 2.38
CA VAL A 324 19.06 -15.35 0.98
C VAL A 324 18.67 -16.77 0.57
N LYS A 325 19.16 -17.81 1.30
CA LYS A 325 18.79 -19.22 1.09
C LYS A 325 17.43 -19.61 1.68
N GLU A 326 16.83 -18.79 2.53
CA GLU A 326 15.50 -19.06 3.10
C GLU A 326 14.43 -19.15 2.00
N ASP A 327 13.79 -20.31 1.89
CA ASP A 327 12.69 -20.54 0.94
C ASP A 327 11.46 -21.24 1.53
N VAL A 328 11.46 -21.63 2.82
CA VAL A 328 10.33 -22.24 3.52
C VAL A 328 10.07 -21.61 4.89
N ARG A 329 8.79 -21.34 5.22
CA ARG A 329 8.35 -20.71 6.48
C ARG A 329 7.05 -21.33 7.04
N PRO A 330 6.74 -21.18 8.35
CA PRO A 330 5.45 -21.55 8.90
C PRO A 330 4.37 -20.54 8.51
N ILE A 331 3.17 -21.03 8.19
CA ILE A 331 2.05 -20.21 7.68
C ILE A 331 1.56 -19.12 8.65
N PHE A 332 1.77 -19.31 9.95
CA PHE A 332 1.17 -18.50 11.02
C PHE A 332 1.50 -17.00 10.92
N TRP A 333 2.73 -16.68 10.51
CA TRP A 333 3.17 -15.30 10.31
C TRP A 333 3.00 -14.78 8.86
N ALA A 334 2.22 -15.46 8.00
CA ALA A 334 1.93 -14.95 6.65
C ALA A 334 1.31 -13.54 6.68
N ASN A 335 0.45 -13.27 7.67
CA ASN A 335 -0.13 -11.96 7.94
C ASN A 335 0.79 -11.01 8.73
N ARG A 336 1.92 -11.48 9.28
CA ARG A 336 2.84 -10.70 10.14
C ARG A 336 4.34 -10.93 9.80
N PRO A 337 4.76 -10.67 8.55
CA PRO A 337 6.11 -10.97 8.10
C PRO A 337 7.21 -10.18 8.83
N LYS A 338 6.94 -8.95 9.29
CA LYS A 338 7.95 -8.12 9.97
C LYS A 338 8.22 -8.64 11.38
N SER A 339 7.18 -9.10 12.08
CA SER A 339 7.33 -9.84 13.34
C SER A 339 8.15 -11.12 13.16
N TYR A 340 7.84 -11.96 12.16
CA TYR A 340 8.61 -13.18 11.89
C TYR A 340 10.09 -12.91 11.62
N ILE A 341 10.40 -11.92 10.78
CA ILE A 341 11.78 -11.50 10.50
C ILE A 341 12.48 -11.05 11.79
N SER A 342 11.82 -10.22 12.60
CA SER A 342 12.32 -9.77 13.91
C SER A 342 12.59 -10.93 14.88
N ARG A 343 11.71 -11.94 14.93
CA ARG A 343 11.85 -13.11 15.82
C ARG A 343 12.81 -14.18 15.30
N THR A 344 13.29 -14.07 14.06
CA THR A 344 14.25 -15.02 13.44
C THR A 344 15.60 -14.37 13.06
N VAL A 345 15.81 -13.08 13.34
CA VAL A 345 17.04 -12.35 12.93
C VAL A 345 18.32 -12.89 13.54
N GLY A 346 18.23 -13.52 14.73
CA GLY A 346 19.35 -14.14 15.44
C GLY A 346 19.59 -15.62 15.11
N TRP A 347 19.12 -16.10 13.96
CA TRP A 347 19.36 -17.47 13.50
C TRP A 347 20.65 -17.58 12.69
N ASP A 348 21.49 -18.56 13.05
CA ASP A 348 22.78 -18.83 12.39
C ASP A 348 22.62 -19.46 10.99
N GLN A 349 21.51 -20.18 10.77
CA GLN A 349 21.11 -20.76 9.48
C GLN A 349 19.65 -20.44 9.21
N TYR A 350 19.17 -20.67 7.99
CA TYR A 350 17.75 -20.48 7.64
C TYR A 350 17.22 -21.69 6.86
N PRO A 351 16.00 -22.19 7.17
CA PRO A 351 15.42 -23.35 6.52
C PRO A 351 15.36 -23.23 4.98
N HIS A 352 15.79 -24.30 4.32
CA HIS A 352 15.87 -24.41 2.86
C HIS A 352 15.35 -25.78 2.42
N GLY A 353 14.43 -25.83 1.46
CA GLY A 353 13.84 -27.06 0.92
C GLY A 353 12.83 -27.72 1.86
N ARG A 354 13.29 -28.23 3.02
CA ARG A 354 12.42 -28.84 4.05
C ARG A 354 12.55 -28.14 5.40
N TRP A 355 11.39 -27.86 6.01
CA TRP A 355 11.32 -27.41 7.39
C TRP A 355 11.55 -28.60 8.33
N GLY A 356 12.53 -28.48 9.24
CA GLY A 356 12.89 -29.52 10.22
C GLY A 356 14.39 -29.87 10.30
N ASP A 357 15.19 -29.52 9.29
CA ASP A 357 16.63 -29.90 9.21
C ASP A 357 17.57 -28.86 9.86
N SER A 358 17.02 -27.74 10.34
CA SER A 358 17.79 -26.64 10.94
C SER A 358 17.93 -26.79 12.46
N ASN A 359 19.15 -27.01 12.95
CA ASN A 359 19.53 -26.95 14.38
C ASN A 359 19.55 -25.49 14.91
N ASN A 360 18.46 -24.75 14.69
CA ASN A 360 18.43 -23.30 14.86
C ASN A 360 18.15 -22.85 16.30
N PRO A 361 18.59 -21.64 16.70
CA PRO A 361 18.19 -21.03 17.97
C PRO A 361 16.67 -20.92 18.11
N SER A 362 16.19 -20.99 19.35
CA SER A 362 14.79 -20.67 19.66
C SER A 362 14.42 -19.27 19.14
N TYR A 363 13.20 -19.11 18.63
CA TYR A 363 12.67 -17.82 18.21
C TYR A 363 12.86 -16.73 19.28
N GLY A 364 13.18 -15.52 18.82
CA GLY A 364 13.29 -14.34 19.67
C GLY A 364 12.03 -14.13 20.52
N ALA A 365 12.27 -13.72 21.77
CA ALA A 365 11.21 -13.39 22.72
C ALA A 365 10.31 -12.27 22.20
N LEU A 366 9.05 -12.29 22.63
CA LEU A 366 8.12 -11.19 22.36
C LEU A 366 8.50 -9.97 23.19
N THR A 367 8.56 -8.82 22.53
CA THR A 367 8.84 -7.51 23.13
C THR A 367 7.75 -6.53 22.72
N ASP A 368 7.82 -5.29 23.19
CA ASP A 368 6.89 -4.23 22.81
C ASP A 368 6.96 -3.91 21.30
N TYR A 369 8.13 -4.10 20.68
CA TYR A 369 8.37 -3.78 19.27
C TYR A 369 7.44 -4.51 18.31
N GLN A 370 7.12 -5.79 18.55
CA GLN A 370 6.20 -6.56 17.70
C GLN A 370 4.75 -6.04 17.74
N PHE A 371 4.39 -5.22 18.73
CA PHE A 371 3.07 -4.60 18.89
C PHE A 371 3.08 -3.09 18.63
N MET A 372 4.25 -2.48 18.38
CA MET A 372 4.35 -1.12 17.86
C MET A 372 3.92 -1.09 16.40
N ARG A 373 3.19 -0.04 16.03
CA ARG A 373 2.58 0.13 14.70
C ARG A 373 2.71 1.59 14.26
N PRO A 374 2.77 1.86 12.94
CA PRO A 374 2.70 3.22 12.43
C PRO A 374 1.45 3.96 12.89
N ARG A 375 1.55 5.28 13.14
CA ARG A 375 0.41 6.12 13.56
C ARG A 375 -0.75 6.08 12.56
N SER A 376 -0.42 5.99 11.27
CA SER A 376 -1.33 5.74 10.16
C SER A 376 -2.15 4.46 10.32
N ARG A 377 -1.54 3.37 10.79
CA ARG A 377 -2.17 2.06 11.00
C ARG A 377 -3.02 2.05 12.26
N ASP A 378 -2.49 2.56 13.38
CA ASP A 378 -3.24 2.61 14.63
C ASP A 378 -4.47 3.52 14.52
N LYS A 379 -4.39 4.62 13.74
CA LYS A 379 -5.59 5.43 13.43
C LYS A 379 -6.65 4.65 12.64
N LYS A 380 -6.26 3.88 11.59
CA LYS A 380 -7.20 3.02 10.84
C LYS A 380 -7.86 1.99 11.77
N LEU A 381 -7.07 1.34 12.63
CA LEU A 381 -7.55 0.36 13.60
C LEU A 381 -8.48 1.00 14.65
N GLN A 382 -8.17 2.21 15.10
CA GLN A 382 -9.06 2.97 15.99
C GLN A 382 -10.42 3.25 15.33
N GLU A 383 -10.42 3.68 14.07
CA GLU A 383 -11.64 3.99 13.32
C GLU A 383 -12.45 2.73 12.94
N GLU A 384 -11.80 1.59 12.69
CA GLU A 384 -12.44 0.34 12.23
C GLU A 384 -12.78 -0.68 13.34
N TRP A 385 -12.01 -0.72 14.44
CA TRP A 385 -12.08 -1.78 15.47
C TRP A 385 -12.36 -1.27 16.90
N ALA A 386 -12.15 0.01 17.22
CA ALA A 386 -12.41 0.58 18.55
C ALA A 386 -13.88 1.03 18.76
N THR A 387 -14.83 0.28 18.19
CA THR A 387 -16.26 0.53 18.38
C THR A 387 -16.76 -0.20 19.63
N PRO A 388 -17.57 0.42 20.51
CA PRO A 388 -18.04 -0.22 21.74
C PRO A 388 -18.67 -1.60 21.50
N LEU A 389 -18.19 -2.60 22.23
CA LEU A 389 -18.63 -4.00 22.14
C LEU A 389 -19.53 -4.31 23.34
N LYS A 390 -20.70 -4.93 23.09
CA LYS A 390 -21.69 -5.28 24.13
C LYS A 390 -21.85 -6.78 24.30
N SER A 391 -21.44 -7.55 23.30
CA SER A 391 -21.69 -8.99 23.17
C SER A 391 -20.58 -9.67 22.38
N VAL A 392 -20.50 -10.99 22.49
CA VAL A 392 -19.61 -11.80 21.63
C VAL A 392 -20.04 -11.70 20.15
N ASP A 393 -21.31 -11.41 19.88
CA ASP A 393 -21.80 -11.22 18.51
C ASP A 393 -21.29 -9.92 17.85
N ASP A 394 -21.03 -8.86 18.63
CA ASP A 394 -20.32 -7.67 18.10
C ASP A 394 -18.89 -8.03 17.66
N ILE A 395 -18.23 -8.97 18.36
CA ILE A 395 -16.90 -9.49 17.99
C ILE A 395 -17.03 -10.36 16.72
N ASN A 396 -17.97 -11.31 16.68
CA ASN A 396 -18.27 -12.13 15.50
C ASN A 396 -18.50 -11.24 14.25
N GLU A 397 -19.25 -10.15 14.41
CA GLU A 397 -19.57 -9.21 13.34
C GLU A 397 -18.34 -8.42 12.84
N ARG A 398 -17.36 -8.10 13.70
CA ARG A 398 -16.11 -7.41 13.29
C ARG A 398 -15.27 -8.29 12.36
N PHE A 399 -15.04 -9.55 12.72
CA PHE A 399 -14.31 -10.48 11.87
C PHE A 399 -15.06 -10.76 10.56
N MET A 400 -16.39 -10.91 10.61
CA MET A 400 -17.23 -11.03 9.40
C MET A 400 -17.08 -9.80 8.48
N LYS A 401 -17.09 -8.58 9.04
CA LYS A 401 -16.91 -7.33 8.29
C LYS A 401 -15.51 -7.23 7.67
N PHE A 402 -14.46 -7.68 8.37
CA PHE A 402 -13.11 -7.78 7.80
C PHE A 402 -13.07 -8.79 6.64
N CYS A 403 -13.59 -10.01 6.83
CA CYS A 403 -13.62 -11.05 5.79
C CYS A 403 -14.41 -10.64 4.53
N LEU A 404 -15.47 -9.83 4.68
CA LEU A 404 -16.20 -9.24 3.54
C LEU A 404 -15.55 -7.97 2.96
N GLY A 405 -14.35 -7.58 3.41
CA GLY A 405 -13.61 -6.41 2.91
C GLY A 405 -14.25 -5.07 3.28
N LYS A 406 -15.16 -5.05 4.26
CA LYS A 406 -15.82 -3.84 4.77
C LYS A 406 -14.93 -3.08 5.77
N LEU A 407 -14.00 -3.79 6.42
CA LEU A 407 -12.85 -3.22 7.15
C LEU A 407 -11.58 -3.51 6.32
N ARG A 408 -10.59 -2.61 6.36
CA ARG A 408 -9.32 -2.75 5.63
C ARG A 408 -8.18 -3.22 6.51
N SER A 409 -8.24 -2.97 7.81
CA SER A 409 -7.22 -3.35 8.79
C SER A 409 -7.70 -4.52 9.66
N SER A 410 -6.76 -5.20 10.31
CA SER A 410 -7.02 -6.22 11.33
C SER A 410 -5.91 -6.18 12.39
N PRO A 411 -6.21 -6.35 13.70
CA PRO A 411 -5.20 -6.41 14.75
C PRO A 411 -4.14 -7.51 14.52
N TRP A 412 -4.53 -8.61 13.87
CA TRP A 412 -3.68 -9.79 13.58
C TRP A 412 -2.91 -9.70 12.27
N SER A 413 -3.07 -8.64 11.48
CA SER A 413 -2.33 -8.47 10.23
C SER A 413 -1.49 -7.19 10.21
N GLU A 414 -0.33 -7.26 9.57
CA GLU A 414 0.51 -6.13 9.16
C GLU A 414 0.17 -5.65 7.73
N LEU A 415 -0.65 -6.41 6.99
CA LEU A 415 -1.07 -6.13 5.63
C LEU A 415 -2.33 -5.23 5.61
N ASP A 416 -2.54 -4.49 4.53
CA ASP A 416 -3.75 -3.68 4.31
C ASP A 416 -4.65 -4.34 3.27
N GLY A 417 -5.90 -4.63 3.66
CA GLY A 417 -6.91 -5.28 2.82
C GLY A 417 -6.79 -6.79 2.71
N LEU A 418 -7.79 -7.41 2.08
CA LEU A 418 -7.84 -8.84 1.81
C LEU A 418 -6.89 -9.22 0.67
N GLN A 419 -6.13 -10.31 0.89
CA GLN A 419 -5.28 -10.88 -0.14
C GLN A 419 -6.12 -11.45 -1.30
N PRO A 420 -5.57 -11.54 -2.53
CA PRO A 420 -6.33 -12.02 -3.68
C PRO A 420 -6.93 -13.43 -3.48
N GLU A 421 -6.19 -14.34 -2.85
CA GLU A 421 -6.65 -15.70 -2.54
C GLU A 421 -7.79 -15.73 -1.50
N THR A 422 -7.78 -14.82 -0.50
CA THR A 422 -8.85 -14.72 0.51
C THR A 422 -10.20 -14.36 -0.12
N LYS A 423 -10.20 -13.67 -1.26
CA LYS A 423 -11.42 -13.29 -2.00
C LYS A 423 -12.10 -14.48 -2.69
N ILE A 424 -11.46 -15.65 -2.76
CA ILE A 424 -12.05 -16.89 -3.30
C ILE A 424 -12.98 -17.55 -2.27
N ILE A 425 -12.71 -17.33 -0.98
CA ILE A 425 -13.38 -18.00 0.15
C ILE A 425 -14.00 -17.02 1.16
N ASN A 426 -14.13 -15.74 0.79
CA ASN A 426 -14.52 -14.66 1.69
C ASN A 426 -15.95 -14.78 2.24
N GLU A 427 -16.89 -15.28 1.45
CA GLU A 427 -18.28 -15.50 1.89
C GLU A 427 -18.37 -16.67 2.87
N GLN A 428 -17.66 -17.76 2.61
CA GLN A 428 -17.55 -18.93 3.50
C GLN A 428 -16.90 -18.53 4.83
N LEU A 429 -15.78 -17.80 4.78
CA LEU A 429 -15.16 -17.19 5.96
C LEU A 429 -16.16 -16.30 6.72
N SER A 430 -16.97 -15.50 6.03
CA SER A 430 -17.96 -14.64 6.68
C SER A 430 -19.00 -15.43 7.50
N GLN A 431 -19.42 -16.61 7.02
CA GLN A 431 -20.35 -17.49 7.75
C GLN A 431 -19.67 -18.19 8.93
N VAL A 432 -18.42 -18.66 8.75
CA VAL A 432 -17.60 -19.26 9.83
C VAL A 432 -17.40 -18.27 10.99
N ASN A 433 -17.15 -17.00 10.68
CA ASN A 433 -17.03 -15.94 11.68
C ASN A 433 -18.37 -15.56 12.34
N LEU A 434 -19.50 -15.59 11.62
CA LEU A 434 -20.83 -15.41 12.23
C LEU A 434 -21.23 -16.56 13.15
N LYS A 435 -20.78 -17.80 12.87
CA LYS A 435 -20.83 -18.91 13.83
C LYS A 435 -19.85 -18.75 15.00
N GLY A 436 -19.06 -17.67 15.04
CA GLY A 436 -18.09 -17.35 16.07
C GLY A 436 -16.93 -18.33 16.16
N PHE A 437 -16.40 -18.71 15.00
CA PHE A 437 -15.04 -19.23 14.82
C PHE A 437 -14.24 -18.09 14.15
N LEU A 438 -13.42 -17.39 14.94
CA LEU A 438 -12.90 -16.06 14.63
C LEU A 438 -11.58 -16.15 13.85
N THR A 439 -11.65 -16.09 12.52
CA THR A 439 -10.53 -16.42 11.62
C THR A 439 -9.49 -15.31 11.53
N ILE A 440 -8.21 -15.63 11.77
CA ILE A 440 -7.07 -14.71 11.66
C ILE A 440 -6.14 -15.02 10.48
N ASN A 441 -6.24 -16.21 9.88
CA ASN A 441 -5.41 -16.65 8.76
C ASN A 441 -6.16 -17.69 7.91
N SER A 442 -5.89 -17.76 6.61
CA SER A 442 -6.58 -18.67 5.68
C SER A 442 -5.93 -18.73 4.31
N GLN A 443 -5.89 -19.91 3.67
CA GLN A 443 -5.67 -20.06 2.22
C GLN A 443 -6.65 -21.10 1.63
N PRO A 444 -7.09 -20.95 0.37
CA PRO A 444 -7.97 -21.90 -0.29
C PRO A 444 -7.26 -23.21 -0.64
N ALA A 445 -8.03 -24.23 -1.06
CA ALA A 445 -7.45 -25.35 -1.80
C ALA A 445 -7.13 -24.90 -3.24
N VAL A 446 -5.98 -25.34 -3.76
CA VAL A 446 -5.56 -25.11 -5.15
C VAL A 446 -4.92 -26.39 -5.69
N ASN A 447 -5.44 -26.87 -6.82
CA ASN A 447 -4.97 -28.08 -7.48
C ASN A 447 -4.40 -27.74 -8.86
N GLY A 448 -3.09 -27.48 -8.92
CA GLY A 448 -2.37 -27.28 -10.18
C GLY A 448 -2.80 -26.04 -10.97
N GLU A 449 -3.04 -24.92 -10.28
CA GLU A 449 -3.23 -23.63 -10.95
C GLU A 449 -1.90 -23.13 -11.51
N LYS A 450 -1.92 -22.31 -12.57
CA LYS A 450 -0.70 -21.77 -13.18
C LYS A 450 0.07 -20.87 -12.21
N SER A 451 1.39 -20.97 -12.27
CA SER A 451 2.32 -20.15 -11.48
C SER A 451 2.31 -18.66 -11.81
N ASP A 452 1.65 -18.23 -12.90
CA ASP A 452 1.40 -16.83 -13.27
C ASP A 452 -0.03 -16.35 -12.97
N SER A 453 -0.84 -17.16 -12.28
CA SER A 453 -2.20 -16.78 -11.85
C SER A 453 -2.21 -15.55 -10.94
N PRO A 454 -3.03 -14.52 -11.21
CA PRO A 454 -3.04 -13.28 -10.42
C PRO A 454 -3.59 -13.45 -8.99
N ALA A 455 -4.26 -14.58 -8.70
CA ALA A 455 -4.81 -14.86 -7.37
C ALA A 455 -3.80 -15.55 -6.44
N VAL A 456 -3.16 -16.62 -6.93
CA VAL A 456 -2.36 -17.58 -6.14
C VAL A 456 -0.99 -17.91 -6.74
N GLY A 457 -0.65 -17.37 -7.91
CA GLY A 457 0.58 -17.68 -8.65
C GLY A 457 1.85 -17.10 -8.01
N TRP A 458 2.91 -17.90 -8.04
CA TRP A 458 4.28 -17.53 -7.66
C TRP A 458 5.30 -18.47 -8.33
N GLY A 459 6.58 -18.06 -8.37
CA GLY A 459 7.71 -18.85 -8.86
C GLY A 459 8.14 -18.61 -10.31
N GLY A 460 7.43 -17.73 -11.03
CA GLY A 460 7.63 -17.41 -12.45
C GLY A 460 6.77 -18.28 -13.38
N PRO A 461 6.56 -17.88 -14.64
CA PRO A 461 5.60 -18.52 -15.55
C PRO A 461 5.99 -19.96 -15.96
N GLY A 462 5.01 -20.73 -16.41
CA GLY A 462 5.19 -22.08 -16.97
C GLY A 462 5.25 -23.22 -15.96
N GLY A 463 5.07 -22.95 -14.66
CA GLY A 463 4.91 -23.96 -13.61
C GLY A 463 3.47 -24.04 -13.10
N TYR A 464 3.29 -24.89 -12.08
CA TYR A 464 2.01 -25.14 -11.43
C TYR A 464 2.15 -25.02 -9.91
N VAL A 465 1.18 -24.36 -9.27
CA VAL A 465 1.12 -24.13 -7.83
C VAL A 465 -0.05 -24.90 -7.20
N TYR A 466 0.16 -25.32 -5.96
CA TYR A 466 -0.75 -26.16 -5.20
C TYR A 466 -0.87 -25.62 -3.76
N GLN A 467 -2.08 -25.67 -3.21
CA GLN A 467 -2.39 -25.28 -1.84
C GLN A 467 -3.34 -26.31 -1.22
N LYS A 468 -3.07 -26.73 0.01
CA LYS A 468 -4.08 -27.33 0.89
C LYS A 468 -4.96 -26.22 1.47
N ALA A 469 -6.25 -26.50 1.64
CA ALA A 469 -7.13 -25.57 2.34
C ALA A 469 -6.68 -25.43 3.81
N TYR A 470 -6.63 -24.20 4.29
CA TYR A 470 -6.18 -23.86 5.64
C TYR A 470 -7.10 -22.83 6.26
N LEU A 471 -7.43 -23.01 7.54
CA LEU A 471 -8.11 -22.04 8.39
C LEU A 471 -7.42 -21.95 9.74
N GLU A 472 -7.26 -20.73 10.24
CA GLU A 472 -6.73 -20.45 11.57
C GLU A 472 -7.67 -19.51 12.30
N PHE A 473 -8.16 -19.90 13.49
CA PHE A 473 -9.24 -19.18 14.18
C PHE A 473 -9.21 -19.33 15.70
N PHE A 474 -9.82 -18.37 16.41
CA PHE A 474 -10.17 -18.52 17.82
C PHE A 474 -11.60 -19.06 17.97
N CYS A 475 -11.83 -20.00 18.90
CA CYS A 475 -13.18 -20.46 19.25
C CYS A 475 -13.31 -20.83 20.74
N SER A 476 -14.53 -20.90 21.28
CA SER A 476 -14.77 -21.38 22.65
C SER A 476 -14.57 -22.89 22.79
N LYS A 477 -14.36 -23.38 24.01
CA LYS A 477 -14.12 -24.81 24.27
C LYS A 477 -15.23 -25.72 23.75
N ASP A 478 -16.49 -25.32 23.84
CA ASP A 478 -17.63 -26.08 23.31
C ASP A 478 -17.61 -26.21 21.79
N LYS A 479 -17.16 -25.15 21.09
CA LYS A 479 -17.00 -25.14 19.63
C LYS A 479 -15.80 -25.98 19.20
N LEU A 480 -14.71 -25.98 19.99
CA LEU A 480 -13.58 -26.88 19.78
C LEU A 480 -14.03 -28.35 19.90
N ILE A 481 -14.82 -28.70 20.92
CA ILE A 481 -15.39 -30.04 21.07
C ILE A 481 -16.28 -30.39 19.86
N SER A 482 -17.16 -29.48 19.44
CA SER A 482 -18.03 -29.69 18.27
C SER A 482 -17.25 -29.93 16.97
N ILE A 483 -16.22 -29.13 16.69
CA ILE A 483 -15.46 -29.28 15.43
C ILE A 483 -14.50 -30.46 15.45
N THR A 484 -13.91 -30.80 16.60
CA THR A 484 -13.06 -31.99 16.73
C THR A 484 -13.86 -33.29 16.64
N GLU A 485 -15.12 -33.31 17.09
CA GLU A 485 -16.05 -34.43 16.82
C GLU A 485 -16.36 -34.54 15.32
N ASN A 486 -16.70 -33.43 14.66
CA ASN A 486 -16.93 -33.40 13.19
C ASN A 486 -15.69 -33.88 12.40
N CYS A 487 -14.46 -33.54 12.84
CA CYS A 487 -13.22 -33.98 12.20
C CYS A 487 -13.02 -35.51 12.25
N LYS A 488 -13.60 -36.24 13.22
CA LYS A 488 -13.51 -37.72 13.24
C LYS A 488 -14.21 -38.37 12.05
N ALA A 489 -15.22 -37.72 11.47
CA ALA A 489 -15.92 -38.17 10.27
C ALA A 489 -15.22 -37.74 8.96
N LEU A 490 -14.17 -36.93 9.05
CA LEU A 490 -13.51 -36.27 7.92
C LEU A 490 -11.99 -36.55 7.98
N PRO A 491 -11.54 -37.77 7.59
CA PRO A 491 -10.18 -38.24 7.85
C PRO A 491 -9.07 -37.50 7.09
N SER A 492 -9.41 -36.61 6.15
CA SER A 492 -8.45 -35.69 5.53
C SER A 492 -8.09 -34.49 6.41
N LEU A 493 -8.89 -34.19 7.45
CA LEU A 493 -8.70 -33.01 8.30
C LEU A 493 -7.67 -33.27 9.41
N THR A 494 -6.63 -32.44 9.43
CA THR A 494 -5.66 -32.37 10.53
C THR A 494 -5.78 -31.04 11.26
N TYR A 495 -5.85 -31.08 12.60
CA TYR A 495 -6.01 -29.90 13.44
C TYR A 495 -4.98 -29.86 14.58
N ILE A 496 -4.66 -28.64 15.01
CA ILE A 496 -3.84 -28.32 16.18
C ILE A 496 -4.54 -27.20 16.93
N ALA A 497 -4.88 -27.41 18.19
CA ALA A 497 -5.57 -26.43 19.04
C ALA A 497 -4.81 -26.19 20.35
N VAL A 498 -4.76 -24.94 20.81
CA VAL A 498 -4.12 -24.56 22.07
C VAL A 498 -4.79 -23.32 22.70
N ASN A 499 -5.00 -23.31 24.02
CA ASN A 499 -5.42 -22.11 24.75
C ASN A 499 -4.22 -21.25 25.19
N LYS A 500 -4.46 -20.15 25.92
CA LYS A 500 -3.39 -19.26 26.38
C LYS A 500 -2.43 -19.98 27.34
N GLU A 501 -3.00 -20.75 28.26
CA GLU A 501 -2.34 -21.52 29.33
C GLU A 501 -1.51 -22.70 28.81
N GLY A 502 -1.77 -23.20 27.60
CA GLY A 502 -1.04 -24.31 26.98
C GLY A 502 -1.76 -25.67 26.97
N GLU A 503 -3.05 -25.71 27.28
CA GLU A 503 -3.89 -26.91 27.07
C GLU A 503 -3.93 -27.22 25.56
N TYR A 504 -3.25 -28.30 25.16
CA TYR A 504 -3.01 -28.67 23.76
C TYR A 504 -3.88 -29.86 23.34
N VAL A 505 -4.56 -29.74 22.19
CA VAL A 505 -5.43 -30.78 21.62
C VAL A 505 -5.17 -30.88 20.12
N SER A 506 -4.84 -32.07 19.62
CA SER A 506 -4.41 -32.29 18.23
C SER A 506 -4.70 -33.72 17.77
N ASN A 507 -4.87 -33.93 16.46
CA ASN A 507 -4.84 -35.26 15.84
C ASN A 507 -3.54 -35.54 15.05
N VAL A 508 -2.54 -34.66 15.15
CA VAL A 508 -1.18 -34.86 14.59
C VAL A 508 -0.11 -34.88 15.69
N ALA A 509 0.99 -35.58 15.44
CA ALA A 509 2.15 -35.64 16.33
C ALA A 509 2.89 -34.30 16.38
N LEU A 510 3.56 -34.00 17.50
CA LEU A 510 4.27 -32.73 17.73
C LEU A 510 5.42 -32.44 16.76
N ASN A 511 5.94 -33.46 16.08
CA ASN A 511 6.96 -33.38 15.04
C ASN A 511 6.41 -33.49 13.60
N ALA A 512 5.08 -33.57 13.41
CA ALA A 512 4.45 -33.75 12.11
C ALA A 512 4.36 -32.42 11.33
N VAL A 513 5.47 -32.02 10.72
CA VAL A 513 5.52 -30.88 9.79
C VAL A 513 4.71 -31.20 8.53
N ASN A 514 3.70 -30.39 8.22
CA ASN A 514 2.80 -30.60 7.09
C ASN A 514 3.01 -29.50 6.03
N ALA A 515 3.40 -29.87 4.81
CA ALA A 515 3.48 -28.93 3.69
C ALA A 515 2.06 -28.56 3.20
N VAL A 516 1.77 -27.25 3.15
CA VAL A 516 0.45 -26.72 2.78
C VAL A 516 0.46 -25.86 1.51
N THR A 517 1.61 -25.40 1.04
CA THR A 517 1.76 -24.78 -0.28
C THR A 517 3.04 -25.26 -0.94
N TRP A 518 2.96 -25.68 -2.21
CA TRP A 518 4.11 -26.10 -3.02
C TRP A 518 3.92 -25.75 -4.50
N GLY A 519 5.02 -25.78 -5.24
CA GLY A 519 5.06 -25.46 -6.67
C GLY A 519 6.01 -26.37 -7.43
N VAL A 520 5.59 -26.75 -8.63
CA VAL A 520 6.33 -27.60 -9.56
C VAL A 520 6.65 -26.77 -10.80
N PHE A 521 7.94 -26.64 -11.13
CA PHE A 521 8.42 -25.71 -12.17
C PHE A 521 9.34 -26.44 -13.16
N PRO A 522 9.27 -26.12 -14.47
CA PRO A 522 10.16 -26.72 -15.47
C PRO A 522 11.63 -26.54 -15.11
N GLY A 523 12.39 -27.64 -15.12
CA GLY A 523 13.84 -27.63 -14.86
C GLY A 523 14.24 -27.28 -13.42
N LYS A 524 13.35 -27.40 -12.43
CA LYS A 524 13.65 -27.15 -11.01
C LYS A 524 13.10 -28.27 -10.13
N GLU A 525 13.66 -28.39 -8.92
CA GLU A 525 13.08 -29.20 -7.86
C GLU A 525 11.77 -28.60 -7.32
N ILE A 526 11.01 -29.39 -6.55
CA ILE A 526 9.76 -28.95 -5.94
C ILE A 526 10.06 -27.96 -4.80
N ILE A 527 9.50 -26.76 -4.89
CA ILE A 527 9.61 -25.74 -3.83
C ILE A 527 8.35 -25.81 -2.97
N GLN A 528 8.48 -25.93 -1.65
CA GLN A 528 7.36 -26.04 -0.72
C GLN A 528 7.41 -24.93 0.36
N PRO A 529 7.10 -23.67 0.00
CA PRO A 529 7.50 -22.50 0.79
C PRO A 529 6.65 -22.22 2.03
N THR A 530 5.58 -22.98 2.26
CA THR A 530 4.66 -22.78 3.38
C THR A 530 4.31 -24.12 4.05
N VAL A 531 4.56 -24.19 5.36
CA VAL A 531 4.26 -25.37 6.19
C VAL A 531 3.36 -25.01 7.39
N VAL A 532 2.70 -26.02 7.94
CA VAL A 532 2.15 -26.03 9.31
C VAL A 532 3.07 -26.90 10.16
N ASP A 533 3.61 -26.33 11.23
CA ASP A 533 4.51 -26.98 12.18
C ASP A 533 3.97 -26.80 13.61
N PRO A 534 3.67 -27.88 14.36
CA PRO A 534 3.20 -27.78 15.74
C PRO A 534 4.18 -27.05 16.67
N SER A 535 5.49 -27.18 16.46
CA SER A 535 6.50 -26.53 17.30
C SER A 535 6.47 -25.01 17.13
N SER A 536 6.46 -24.55 15.87
CA SER A 536 6.27 -23.13 15.53
C SER A 536 4.91 -22.59 15.99
N PHE A 537 3.84 -23.40 15.96
CA PHE A 537 2.50 -22.98 16.41
C PHE A 537 2.48 -22.65 17.91
N MET A 538 3.18 -23.44 18.74
CA MET A 538 3.31 -23.17 20.18
C MET A 538 4.07 -21.87 20.50
N ILE A 539 4.94 -21.40 19.60
CA ILE A 539 5.69 -20.14 19.70
C ILE A 539 4.92 -18.94 19.12
N TRP A 540 4.05 -19.21 18.15
CA TRP A 540 3.11 -18.24 17.59
C TRP A 540 1.95 -17.93 18.54
N LYS A 541 1.43 -18.94 19.28
CA LYS A 541 0.25 -18.77 20.15
C LYS A 541 0.37 -17.56 21.07
N ASP A 542 1.54 -17.34 21.67
CA ASP A 542 1.76 -16.25 22.63
C ASP A 542 1.60 -14.87 21.99
N GLU A 543 1.98 -14.76 20.71
CA GLU A 543 1.82 -13.55 19.91
C GLU A 543 0.35 -13.37 19.49
N ALA A 544 -0.27 -14.45 18.99
CA ALA A 544 -1.68 -14.47 18.59
C ALA A 544 -2.62 -14.10 19.75
N PHE A 545 -2.35 -14.64 20.95
CA PHE A 545 -3.09 -14.33 22.17
C PHE A 545 -2.82 -12.90 22.65
N GLU A 546 -1.57 -12.42 22.68
CA GLU A 546 -1.29 -11.04 23.11
C GLU A 546 -1.76 -9.96 22.14
N ILE A 547 -2.08 -10.28 20.88
CA ILE A 547 -2.76 -9.34 19.97
C ILE A 547 -4.17 -8.97 20.48
N TRP A 548 -4.88 -9.84 21.21
CA TRP A 548 -6.16 -9.48 21.84
C TRP A 548 -5.99 -8.32 22.84
N THR A 549 -5.03 -8.44 23.76
CA THR A 549 -4.75 -7.47 24.82
C THR A 549 -4.02 -6.24 24.31
N ARG A 550 -2.84 -6.43 23.70
CA ARG A 550 -1.92 -5.36 23.30
C ARG A 550 -2.30 -4.71 21.97
N GLY A 551 -3.01 -5.46 21.12
CA GLY A 551 -3.31 -5.08 19.73
C GLY A 551 -4.75 -4.62 19.47
N TRP A 552 -5.76 -5.07 20.24
CA TRP A 552 -7.16 -4.64 20.09
C TRP A 552 -7.71 -3.98 21.36
N ALA A 553 -7.63 -4.61 22.54
CA ALA A 553 -8.16 -4.03 23.78
C ALA A 553 -7.47 -2.70 24.14
N ARG A 554 -6.19 -2.53 23.78
CA ARG A 554 -5.46 -1.25 23.88
C ARG A 554 -6.10 -0.07 23.11
N LEU A 555 -6.91 -0.33 22.09
CA LEU A 555 -7.61 0.72 21.33
C LEU A 555 -8.76 1.37 22.13
N PHE A 556 -9.18 0.75 23.23
CA PHE A 556 -10.24 1.28 24.09
C PHE A 556 -9.65 1.97 25.34
N PRO A 557 -10.32 3.00 25.91
CA PRO A 557 -9.92 3.61 27.17
C PRO A 557 -9.83 2.60 28.33
N GLU A 558 -9.05 2.92 29.36
CA GLU A 558 -9.04 2.12 30.59
C GLU A 558 -10.41 2.21 31.29
N GLY A 559 -10.92 1.06 31.76
CA GLY A 559 -12.28 0.96 32.31
C GLY A 559 -13.41 0.84 31.27
N ASP A 560 -13.11 0.78 29.96
CA ASP A 560 -14.13 0.50 28.94
C ASP A 560 -14.58 -0.99 28.99
N PRO A 561 -15.88 -1.30 29.13
CA PRO A 561 -16.39 -2.68 29.19
C PRO A 561 -16.00 -3.55 27.98
N SER A 562 -15.72 -2.94 26.82
CA SER A 562 -15.23 -3.64 25.64
C SER A 562 -13.89 -4.35 25.91
N ARG A 563 -13.03 -3.80 26.79
CA ARG A 563 -11.76 -4.43 27.20
C ARG A 563 -11.98 -5.65 28.08
N GLU A 564 -12.93 -5.57 29.00
CA GLU A 564 -13.28 -6.67 29.88
C GLU A 564 -13.85 -7.84 29.08
N LEU A 565 -14.75 -7.56 28.13
CA LEU A 565 -15.29 -8.55 27.20
C LEU A 565 -14.19 -9.19 26.32
N LEU A 566 -13.28 -8.40 25.75
CA LEU A 566 -12.14 -8.92 24.96
C LEU A 566 -11.20 -9.78 25.82
N ALA A 567 -10.96 -9.44 27.09
CA ALA A 567 -10.16 -10.24 28.01
C ALA A 567 -10.86 -11.55 28.43
N GLN A 568 -12.18 -11.51 28.65
CA GLN A 568 -12.99 -12.71 28.93
C GLN A 568 -12.98 -13.68 27.74
N VAL A 569 -13.10 -13.18 26.51
CA VAL A 569 -12.98 -13.98 25.29
C VAL A 569 -11.55 -14.53 25.13
N GLN A 570 -10.51 -13.71 25.30
CA GLN A 570 -9.10 -14.15 25.25
C GLN A 570 -8.83 -15.31 26.21
N LYS A 571 -9.34 -15.25 27.45
CA LYS A 571 -9.13 -16.27 28.49
C LYS A 571 -9.93 -17.57 28.29
N SER A 572 -11.00 -17.54 27.50
CA SER A 572 -11.92 -18.69 27.31
C SER A 572 -11.81 -19.36 25.94
N CYS A 573 -10.99 -18.82 25.03
CA CYS A 573 -10.83 -19.32 23.67
C CYS A 573 -9.57 -20.17 23.46
N PHE A 574 -9.67 -21.10 22.51
CA PHE A 574 -8.55 -21.82 21.92
C PHE A 574 -8.23 -21.21 20.57
N LEU A 575 -6.94 -21.03 20.28
CA LEU A 575 -6.43 -20.84 18.92
C LEU A 575 -6.38 -22.21 18.25
N VAL A 576 -6.92 -22.31 17.04
CA VAL A 576 -7.01 -23.55 16.27
C VAL A 576 -6.45 -23.32 14.87
N SER A 577 -5.55 -24.22 14.46
CA SER A 577 -5.06 -24.40 13.11
C SER A 577 -5.73 -25.64 12.52
N LEU A 578 -6.36 -25.53 11.34
CA LEU A 578 -7.06 -26.61 10.64
C LEU A 578 -6.58 -26.68 9.18
N VAL A 579 -6.21 -27.87 8.72
CA VAL A 579 -5.75 -28.17 7.35
C VAL A 579 -6.60 -29.30 6.79
N ASP A 580 -7.11 -29.13 5.56
CA ASP A 580 -7.62 -30.24 4.76
C ASP A 580 -6.51 -30.79 3.86
N ASN A 581 -6.18 -32.07 4.02
CA ASN A 581 -5.12 -32.70 3.25
C ASN A 581 -5.57 -33.18 1.87
N ASP A 582 -6.88 -33.26 1.61
CA ASP A 582 -7.42 -33.48 0.27
C ASP A 582 -7.58 -32.13 -0.45
N TYR A 583 -6.51 -31.70 -1.11
CA TYR A 583 -6.49 -30.48 -1.92
C TYR A 583 -7.22 -30.59 -3.28
N ILE A 584 -7.80 -31.76 -3.59
CA ILE A 584 -8.44 -32.07 -4.88
C ILE A 584 -9.97 -32.10 -4.74
N HIS A 585 -10.48 -32.72 -3.68
CA HIS A 585 -11.91 -32.93 -3.42
C HIS A 585 -12.38 -32.49 -2.03
N GLY A 586 -11.48 -32.01 -1.15
CA GLY A 586 -11.80 -31.60 0.21
C GLY A 586 -12.69 -30.35 0.29
N ASP A 587 -13.47 -30.29 1.38
CA ASP A 587 -14.29 -29.14 1.77
C ASP A 587 -14.03 -28.85 3.24
N ILE A 588 -13.03 -28.01 3.53
CA ILE A 588 -12.71 -27.60 4.91
C ILE A 588 -13.89 -26.93 5.62
N PHE A 589 -14.85 -26.35 4.88
CA PHE A 589 -16.06 -25.74 5.45
C PHE A 589 -17.11 -26.77 5.87
N SER A 590 -16.96 -28.04 5.47
CA SER A 590 -17.81 -29.15 5.95
C SER A 590 -17.71 -29.36 7.46
N ALA A 591 -16.53 -29.13 8.06
CA ALA A 591 -16.31 -29.23 9.50
C ALA A 591 -17.19 -28.28 10.33
N PHE A 592 -17.71 -27.21 9.71
CA PHE A 592 -18.53 -26.17 10.34
C PHE A 592 -20.04 -26.34 10.05
N LYS A 593 -20.47 -27.48 9.49
CA LYS A 593 -21.88 -27.81 9.26
C LYS A 593 -22.49 -28.46 10.51
N ASP A 594 -23.73 -28.10 10.83
CA ASP A 594 -24.37 -28.50 12.09
C ASP A 594 -24.99 -29.89 11.97
N ALA A 595 -24.24 -30.93 12.37
CA ALA A 595 -24.67 -32.33 12.29
C ALA A 595 -26.04 -32.60 12.94
N LYS A 596 -26.41 -31.87 14.00
CA LYS A 596 -27.75 -31.94 14.62
C LYS A 596 -28.87 -31.42 13.73
N ALA A 597 -28.64 -30.37 12.95
CA ALA A 597 -29.64 -29.83 12.03
C ALA A 597 -29.86 -30.79 10.85
N GLU A 598 -28.78 -31.37 10.32
CA GLU A 598 -28.88 -32.37 9.25
C GLU A 598 -29.51 -33.69 9.74
N ALA A 599 -29.22 -34.10 10.99
CA ALA A 599 -29.88 -35.23 11.63
C ALA A 599 -31.39 -34.99 11.85
N LEU A 600 -31.79 -33.79 12.29
CA LEU A 600 -33.20 -33.41 12.42
C LEU A 600 -33.93 -33.42 11.07
N LEU A 601 -33.36 -32.81 10.03
CA LEU A 601 -33.93 -32.80 8.68
C LEU A 601 -34.05 -34.23 8.10
N LYS A 602 -33.08 -35.11 8.37
CA LYS A 602 -33.17 -36.54 8.00
C LYS A 602 -34.23 -37.27 8.83
N PHE A 603 -34.38 -36.96 10.12
CA PHE A 603 -35.40 -37.57 10.97
C PHE A 603 -36.82 -37.15 10.53
N GLU A 604 -37.04 -35.87 10.23
CA GLU A 604 -38.30 -35.38 9.64
C GLU A 604 -38.59 -36.06 8.29
N ALA A 605 -37.59 -36.17 7.41
CA ALA A 605 -37.74 -36.86 6.12
C ALA A 605 -38.03 -38.38 6.25
N ILE A 606 -37.56 -39.03 7.32
CA ILE A 606 -37.80 -40.45 7.61
C ILE A 606 -39.16 -40.67 8.28
N VAL A 607 -39.65 -39.73 9.09
CA VAL A 607 -40.95 -39.82 9.78
C VAL A 607 -42.12 -39.37 8.90
N ALA A 608 -41.93 -38.39 8.02
CA ALA A 608 -42.98 -37.84 7.16
C ALA A 608 -43.79 -38.89 6.34
N PRO A 609 -43.22 -40.00 5.81
CA PRO A 609 -43.98 -41.00 5.06
C PRO A 609 -45.00 -41.79 5.91
N SER A 610 -44.81 -41.93 7.23
CA SER A 610 -45.50 -42.94 8.04
C SER A 610 -46.91 -42.54 8.51
N TRP A 611 -47.28 -41.26 8.45
CA TRP A 611 -48.54 -40.74 9.03
C TRP A 611 -49.68 -40.52 8.01
N SER A 612 -49.55 -41.06 6.79
CA SER A 612 -50.50 -40.83 5.69
C SER A 612 -51.52 -41.96 5.43
N ARG A 613 -51.59 -42.97 6.30
CA ARG A 613 -52.46 -44.17 6.13
C ARG A 613 -53.34 -44.51 7.34
N PHE A 614 -54.17 -43.57 7.78
CA PHE A 614 -55.42 -43.91 8.48
C PHE A 614 -56.55 -43.00 7.99
N SER A 615 -57.56 -43.60 7.35
CA SER A 615 -58.84 -42.95 7.05
C SER A 615 -59.79 -43.17 8.21
N MET A 616 -60.51 -42.13 8.64
CA MET A 616 -61.48 -42.23 9.75
C MET A 616 -62.73 -41.40 9.50
N THR A 617 -63.49 -41.77 8.46
CA THR A 617 -64.89 -41.35 8.31
C THR A 617 -65.81 -42.24 9.14
N GLN A 618 -65.77 -42.15 10.47
CA GLN A 618 -66.81 -42.74 11.33
C GLN A 618 -66.83 -42.19 12.76
N LEU A 619 -68.01 -42.37 13.38
CA LEU A 619 -68.37 -42.18 14.79
C LEU A 619 -68.52 -40.75 15.33
N LEU A 620 -69.72 -40.52 15.85
CA LEU A 620 -70.20 -39.30 16.50
C LEU A 620 -69.82 -39.27 17.99
N GLY A 621 -69.72 -38.06 18.54
CA GLY A 621 -70.32 -37.76 19.85
C GLY A 621 -69.51 -38.04 21.12
N SER A 622 -68.85 -36.98 21.62
CA SER A 622 -69.20 -36.44 22.94
C SER A 622 -68.76 -34.97 23.07
N THR A 623 -69.47 -34.19 23.89
CA THR A 623 -69.16 -32.78 24.15
C THR A 623 -68.46 -32.65 25.51
N GLU A 624 -67.16 -32.32 25.51
CA GLU A 624 -66.49 -31.51 26.55
C GLU A 624 -65.08 -31.05 26.10
N LEU A 625 -64.32 -31.91 25.41
CA LEU A 625 -62.93 -31.61 24.99
C LEU A 625 -62.75 -30.34 24.13
N ILE A 626 -63.81 -29.89 23.46
CA ILE A 626 -63.81 -28.69 22.60
C ILE A 626 -63.45 -27.42 23.40
N ARG A 627 -63.84 -27.33 24.68
CA ARG A 627 -63.70 -26.10 25.48
C ARG A 627 -62.27 -25.79 25.93
N HIS A 628 -61.36 -26.76 25.93
CA HIS A 628 -59.93 -26.53 26.17
C HIS A 628 -59.12 -26.45 24.88
N LEU A 629 -59.53 -27.16 23.82
CA LEU A 629 -58.87 -27.10 22.52
C LEU A 629 -58.95 -25.69 21.88
N ILE A 630 -60.10 -25.01 22.02
CA ILE A 630 -60.29 -23.64 21.53
C ILE A 630 -59.35 -22.63 22.22
N ILE A 631 -59.08 -22.79 23.53
CA ILE A 631 -58.20 -21.89 24.28
C ILE A 631 -56.73 -22.08 23.86
N LEU A 632 -56.32 -23.33 23.59
CA LEU A 632 -54.97 -23.62 23.11
C LEU A 632 -54.74 -23.12 21.67
N LEU A 633 -55.73 -23.27 20.79
CA LEU A 633 -55.69 -22.79 19.41
C LEU A 633 -55.69 -21.25 19.31
N ALA A 634 -56.33 -20.55 20.26
CA ALA A 634 -56.34 -19.09 20.31
C ALA A 634 -54.95 -18.47 20.58
N LEU A 635 -54.03 -19.20 21.21
CA LEU A 635 -52.68 -18.70 21.55
C LEU A 635 -51.61 -19.01 20.49
N LEU A 636 -51.85 -19.95 19.58
CA LEU A 636 -50.92 -20.31 18.50
C LEU A 636 -51.19 -19.58 17.17
N GLY A 637 -52.33 -18.87 17.05
CA GLY A 637 -52.76 -18.23 15.79
C GLY A 637 -52.06 -16.92 15.38
N VAL A 638 -51.09 -16.42 16.16
CA VAL A 638 -50.51 -15.07 15.96
C VAL A 638 -49.12 -15.09 15.30
N LEU A 639 -48.42 -16.24 15.28
CA LEU A 639 -47.07 -16.37 14.71
C LEU A 639 -46.92 -17.64 13.86
N PHE A 640 -47.50 -17.66 12.66
CA PHE A 640 -46.81 -18.13 11.43
C PHE A 640 -47.66 -17.82 10.19
N ALA A 641 -47.26 -16.81 9.41
CA ALA A 641 -47.98 -16.38 8.21
C ALA A 641 -47.03 -16.05 7.04
N CYS A 642 -46.37 -17.06 6.49
CA CYS A 642 -45.94 -17.06 5.09
C CYS A 642 -45.84 -18.47 4.53
N GLN A 643 -46.19 -18.61 3.25
CA GLN A 643 -46.26 -19.88 2.53
C GLN A 643 -44.93 -20.18 1.84
N TYR A 644 -44.46 -21.42 1.92
CA TYR A 644 -43.59 -21.98 0.87
C TYR A 644 -44.41 -22.92 -0.01
N LYS A 645 -44.63 -22.51 -1.27
CA LYS A 645 -45.06 -23.43 -2.32
C LYS A 645 -43.85 -24.18 -2.86
N ALA A 646 -43.97 -25.49 -3.02
CA ALA A 646 -43.00 -26.26 -3.78
C ALA A 646 -43.04 -25.90 -5.27
N GLN A 647 -41.91 -26.04 -5.97
CA GLN A 647 -41.79 -25.78 -7.41
C GLN A 647 -41.04 -26.96 -8.08
N PRO A 648 -41.47 -27.43 -9.26
CA PRO A 648 -40.86 -28.57 -9.98
C PRO A 648 -39.53 -28.18 -10.67
N PRO A 649 -38.72 -29.15 -11.19
CA PRO A 649 -37.32 -28.91 -11.51
C PRO A 649 -37.08 -28.03 -12.74
N ILE A 650 -36.17 -27.06 -12.61
CA ILE A 650 -35.76 -26.14 -13.69
C ILE A 650 -34.45 -26.63 -14.32
N ALA A 651 -34.55 -27.43 -15.38
CA ALA A 651 -33.39 -27.91 -16.15
C ALA A 651 -32.92 -26.93 -17.25
N PHE A 652 -33.71 -25.88 -17.55
CA PHE A 652 -33.52 -25.04 -18.75
C PHE A 652 -32.87 -23.66 -18.48
N ALA A 653 -32.88 -23.14 -17.24
CA ALA A 653 -32.36 -21.79 -16.95
C ALA A 653 -30.84 -21.65 -17.16
N SER A 654 -30.11 -22.76 -17.26
CA SER A 654 -28.67 -22.81 -17.57
C SER A 654 -28.35 -22.35 -19.00
N THR A 655 -29.21 -22.60 -19.98
CA THR A 655 -28.95 -22.24 -21.39
C THR A 655 -29.20 -20.76 -21.67
N ALA A 656 -30.22 -20.17 -21.05
CA ALA A 656 -30.48 -18.72 -21.14
C ALA A 656 -29.34 -17.92 -20.49
N ARG A 657 -28.94 -18.25 -19.25
CA ARG A 657 -27.84 -17.56 -18.55
C ARG A 657 -26.48 -17.69 -19.25
N SER A 658 -26.21 -18.83 -19.89
CA SER A 658 -24.96 -18.99 -20.66
C SER A 658 -24.98 -18.18 -21.97
N LEU A 659 -26.15 -17.94 -22.57
CA LEU A 659 -26.29 -16.92 -23.62
C LEU A 659 -26.08 -15.51 -23.06
N ASP A 660 -26.67 -15.16 -21.92
CA ASP A 660 -26.51 -13.82 -21.32
C ASP A 660 -25.04 -13.47 -21.05
N ALA A 661 -24.29 -14.38 -20.41
CA ALA A 661 -22.86 -14.20 -20.15
C ALA A 661 -22.02 -14.12 -21.44
N LEU A 662 -22.40 -14.85 -22.49
CA LEU A 662 -21.75 -14.78 -23.81
C LEU A 662 -22.04 -13.45 -24.52
N LEU A 663 -23.29 -12.99 -24.49
CA LEU A 663 -23.70 -11.69 -25.05
C LEU A 663 -23.11 -10.51 -24.26
N GLN A 664 -22.88 -10.67 -22.95
CA GLN A 664 -22.18 -9.70 -22.09
C GLN A 664 -20.74 -9.46 -22.56
N ASP A 665 -19.98 -10.52 -22.90
CA ASP A 665 -18.63 -10.42 -23.46
C ASP A 665 -18.63 -9.70 -24.83
N TYR A 666 -19.46 -10.11 -25.79
CA TYR A 666 -19.56 -9.41 -27.09
C TYR A 666 -20.06 -7.96 -26.96
N ALA A 667 -20.85 -7.65 -25.93
CA ALA A 667 -21.27 -6.28 -25.61
C ALA A 667 -20.14 -5.45 -24.98
N TYR A 668 -19.25 -6.08 -24.21
CA TYR A 668 -18.08 -5.45 -23.59
C TYR A 668 -16.99 -5.16 -24.62
N ARG A 669 -16.74 -6.09 -25.56
CA ARG A 669 -15.80 -5.93 -26.69
C ARG A 669 -16.11 -4.72 -27.60
N ALA A 670 -17.32 -4.18 -27.57
CA ALA A 670 -17.70 -2.95 -28.28
C ALA A 670 -17.01 -1.67 -27.74
N PHE A 671 -16.43 -1.72 -26.53
CA PHE A 671 -15.86 -0.56 -25.83
C PHE A 671 -14.37 -0.33 -26.09
N VAL A 672 -14.00 0.03 -27.33
CA VAL A 672 -12.59 0.39 -27.66
C VAL A 672 -12.13 1.68 -26.95
N SER A 673 -12.98 2.71 -26.88
CA SER A 673 -12.70 3.97 -26.17
C SER A 673 -13.95 4.52 -25.47
N PRO A 674 -14.40 3.90 -24.36
CA PRO A 674 -15.75 4.06 -23.82
C PRO A 674 -16.01 5.41 -23.13
N ARG A 675 -16.75 6.28 -23.81
CA ARG A 675 -17.31 7.52 -23.24
C ARG A 675 -18.56 7.21 -22.40
N THR A 676 -18.70 7.89 -21.26
CA THR A 676 -19.85 7.67 -20.36
C THR A 676 -21.13 8.25 -20.96
N GLY A 677 -22.20 7.45 -21.03
CA GLY A 677 -23.51 7.88 -21.54
C GLY A 677 -23.69 7.79 -23.05
N ILE A 678 -22.75 7.19 -23.79
CA ILE A 678 -22.90 6.89 -25.22
C ILE A 678 -23.19 5.38 -25.38
N PRO A 679 -24.21 4.98 -26.18
CA PRO A 679 -24.45 3.57 -26.50
C PRO A 679 -23.53 3.10 -27.64
N TYR A 680 -22.95 1.92 -27.48
CA TYR A 680 -22.11 1.23 -28.46
C TYR A 680 -22.86 -0.03 -28.92
N ASN A 681 -22.93 -0.29 -30.23
CA ASN A 681 -23.50 -1.54 -30.74
C ASN A 681 -22.42 -2.63 -30.73
N GLY A 682 -22.73 -3.82 -30.20
CA GLY A 682 -21.85 -4.98 -30.29
C GLY A 682 -22.12 -5.81 -31.54
N THR A 683 -21.16 -6.65 -31.91
CA THR A 683 -21.30 -7.66 -32.98
C THR A 683 -21.19 -9.05 -32.37
N VAL A 684 -22.10 -9.95 -32.76
CA VAL A 684 -22.10 -11.36 -32.34
C VAL A 684 -21.54 -12.23 -33.47
N PRO A 685 -21.03 -13.45 -33.20
CA PRO A 685 -20.51 -14.33 -34.25
C PRO A 685 -21.62 -14.86 -35.15
N SER A 686 -21.23 -15.43 -36.29
CA SER A 686 -22.15 -15.92 -37.32
C SER A 686 -23.16 -16.96 -36.82
N ASN A 687 -22.80 -17.78 -35.84
CA ASN A 687 -23.69 -18.77 -35.22
C ASN A 687 -24.86 -18.16 -34.42
N LEU A 688 -24.81 -16.87 -34.06
CA LEU A 688 -25.87 -16.12 -33.36
C LEU A 688 -26.50 -15.05 -34.26
N THR A 689 -26.41 -15.21 -35.58
CA THR A 689 -26.96 -14.27 -36.56
C THR A 689 -28.45 -14.00 -36.30
N GLY A 690 -28.85 -12.73 -36.30
CA GLY A 690 -30.20 -12.27 -35.96
C GLY A 690 -30.32 -11.67 -34.56
N ILE A 691 -29.45 -12.04 -33.61
CA ILE A 691 -29.35 -11.37 -32.31
C ILE A 691 -28.70 -9.99 -32.48
N LYS A 692 -29.24 -8.96 -31.81
CA LYS A 692 -28.66 -7.61 -31.76
C LYS A 692 -28.34 -7.23 -30.32
N ILE A 693 -27.16 -6.67 -30.08
CA ILE A 693 -26.71 -6.25 -28.75
C ILE A 693 -26.19 -4.80 -28.76
N ALA A 694 -26.31 -4.12 -27.63
CA ALA A 694 -25.72 -2.81 -27.42
C ALA A 694 -25.37 -2.59 -25.94
N ALA A 695 -24.38 -1.76 -25.66
CA ALA A 695 -23.89 -1.49 -24.31
C ALA A 695 -23.78 0.03 -24.07
N ILE A 696 -24.17 0.49 -22.87
CA ILE A 696 -23.98 1.89 -22.45
C ILE A 696 -23.30 1.94 -21.08
N ARG A 697 -22.11 2.56 -21.02
CA ARG A 697 -21.33 2.72 -19.78
C ARG A 697 -21.79 3.96 -19.02
N LEU A 698 -22.17 3.81 -17.75
CA LEU A 698 -22.74 4.86 -16.91
C LEU A 698 -22.02 4.96 -15.56
N ARG A 699 -22.11 6.12 -14.90
CA ARG A 699 -21.83 6.23 -13.45
C ARG A 699 -23.14 5.98 -12.71
N SER A 700 -23.14 5.19 -11.64
CA SER A 700 -24.39 4.84 -10.91
C SER A 700 -25.09 6.07 -10.32
N GLY A 701 -24.33 7.05 -9.85
CA GLY A 701 -24.85 8.37 -9.45
C GLY A 701 -25.42 9.23 -10.60
N SER A 702 -25.10 8.93 -11.86
CA SER A 702 -25.76 9.54 -13.04
C SER A 702 -27.05 8.81 -13.38
N LEU A 703 -27.07 7.47 -13.32
CA LEU A 703 -28.29 6.68 -13.52
C LEU A 703 -29.38 7.11 -12.54
N ARG A 704 -29.06 7.16 -11.23
CA ARG A 704 -30.00 7.60 -10.19
C ARG A 704 -30.51 9.03 -10.40
N LYS A 705 -29.67 9.95 -10.90
CA LYS A 705 -30.01 11.38 -11.03
C LYS A 705 -30.65 11.79 -12.36
N ARG A 706 -30.46 11.02 -13.44
CA ARG A 706 -30.85 11.41 -14.82
C ARG A 706 -31.52 10.30 -15.64
N GLY A 707 -31.61 9.07 -15.12
CA GLY A 707 -32.11 7.94 -15.88
C GLY A 707 -31.32 7.67 -17.16
N VAL A 708 -31.98 7.00 -18.11
CA VAL A 708 -31.57 6.83 -19.51
C VAL A 708 -32.84 6.79 -20.36
N HIS A 709 -33.31 7.95 -20.80
CA HIS A 709 -34.65 8.07 -21.42
C HIS A 709 -34.79 7.50 -22.84
N SER A 710 -33.70 7.04 -23.47
CA SER A 710 -33.64 6.67 -24.89
C SER A 710 -32.60 5.58 -25.21
N PHE A 711 -32.62 4.45 -24.49
CA PHE A 711 -31.73 3.31 -24.75
C PHE A 711 -32.45 2.21 -25.55
N LYS A 712 -32.46 2.35 -26.88
CA LYS A 712 -33.23 1.49 -27.80
C LYS A 712 -34.73 1.56 -27.44
N GLU A 713 -35.41 0.42 -27.33
CA GLU A 713 -36.81 0.32 -26.88
C GLU A 713 -37.01 0.65 -25.38
N PHE A 714 -35.95 0.78 -24.58
CA PHE A 714 -36.04 1.01 -23.13
C PHE A 714 -35.90 2.49 -22.75
N SER A 715 -36.80 2.96 -21.88
CA SER A 715 -36.70 4.24 -21.19
C SER A 715 -36.60 4.01 -19.68
N VAL A 716 -35.40 4.24 -19.13
CA VAL A 716 -35.08 4.06 -17.72
C VAL A 716 -35.26 5.41 -16.99
N PRO A 717 -36.10 5.50 -15.94
CA PRO A 717 -36.38 6.77 -15.27
C PRO A 717 -35.27 7.18 -14.28
N VAL A 718 -35.46 8.36 -13.68
CA VAL A 718 -34.70 8.80 -12.50
C VAL A 718 -35.03 7.94 -11.27
N GLY A 719 -34.22 8.03 -10.22
CA GLY A 719 -34.41 7.28 -8.97
C GLY A 719 -33.91 5.84 -8.98
N VAL A 720 -33.52 5.29 -10.14
CA VAL A 720 -33.02 3.91 -10.28
C VAL A 720 -31.66 3.72 -9.62
N VAL A 721 -31.51 2.62 -8.86
CA VAL A 721 -30.31 2.25 -8.10
C VAL A 721 -29.90 0.82 -8.44
N VAL A 722 -28.59 0.54 -8.50
CA VAL A 722 -28.06 -0.83 -8.64
C VAL A 722 -27.56 -1.38 -7.30
N GLN A 723 -27.76 -2.68 -7.08
CA GLN A 723 -27.31 -3.43 -5.92
C GLN A 723 -26.53 -4.68 -6.36
N PRO A 724 -25.28 -4.90 -5.89
CA PRO A 724 -24.48 -4.00 -5.07
C PRO A 724 -24.17 -2.66 -5.76
N TYR A 725 -23.86 -1.63 -4.97
CA TYR A 725 -23.53 -0.31 -5.52
C TYR A 725 -22.11 -0.32 -6.12
N VAL A 726 -22.02 -0.33 -7.45
CA VAL A 726 -20.78 -0.10 -8.20
C VAL A 726 -20.59 1.39 -8.49
N GLN A 727 -19.35 1.85 -8.70
CA GLN A 727 -19.11 3.26 -9.08
C GLN A 727 -19.51 3.55 -10.54
N ARG A 728 -19.32 2.57 -11.43
CA ARG A 728 -19.66 2.60 -12.85
C ARG A 728 -20.31 1.27 -13.23
N LEU A 729 -21.36 1.31 -14.04
CA LEU A 729 -22.03 0.12 -14.57
C LEU A 729 -22.06 0.13 -16.10
N VAL A 730 -22.30 -1.03 -16.70
CA VAL A 730 -22.78 -1.16 -18.07
C VAL A 730 -24.25 -1.57 -17.99
N LEU A 731 -25.12 -0.93 -18.78
CA LEU A 731 -26.40 -1.53 -19.17
C LEU A 731 -26.20 -2.22 -20.51
N VAL A 732 -26.47 -3.52 -20.56
CA VAL A 732 -26.46 -4.33 -21.77
C VAL A 732 -27.90 -4.52 -22.25
N TYR A 733 -28.12 -4.12 -23.50
CA TYR A 733 -29.33 -4.37 -24.27
C TYR A 733 -29.13 -5.61 -25.13
N GLN A 734 -30.15 -6.46 -25.20
CA GLN A 734 -30.24 -7.60 -26.08
C GLN A 734 -31.57 -7.59 -26.83
N ASN A 735 -31.57 -8.10 -28.07
CA ASN A 735 -32.77 -8.39 -28.84
C ASN A 735 -32.54 -9.72 -29.56
N LEU A 736 -33.28 -10.76 -29.17
CA LEU A 736 -33.01 -12.13 -29.58
C LEU A 736 -33.59 -12.48 -30.95
N GLY A 737 -34.46 -11.63 -31.52
CA GLY A 737 -35.10 -11.88 -32.82
C GLY A 737 -35.76 -13.26 -32.87
N ASN A 738 -35.42 -14.06 -33.89
CA ASN A 738 -35.96 -15.40 -34.09
C ASN A 738 -35.53 -16.42 -33.02
N TRP A 739 -34.47 -16.14 -32.25
CA TRP A 739 -33.98 -17.03 -31.17
C TRP A 739 -34.85 -16.98 -29.91
N SER A 740 -35.80 -16.04 -29.83
CA SER A 740 -36.66 -15.80 -28.67
C SER A 740 -37.29 -17.09 -28.11
N SER A 741 -37.92 -17.89 -28.97
CA SER A 741 -38.58 -19.15 -28.57
C SER A 741 -37.63 -20.32 -28.29
N SER A 742 -36.34 -20.19 -28.66
CA SER A 742 -35.32 -21.22 -28.42
C SER A 742 -34.72 -21.11 -27.02
N TYR A 743 -34.52 -19.88 -26.54
CA TYR A 743 -33.99 -19.61 -25.20
C TYR A 743 -35.08 -19.33 -24.15
N TYR A 744 -36.25 -18.85 -24.59
CA TYR A 744 -37.43 -18.62 -23.75
C TYR A 744 -38.64 -19.38 -24.34
N PRO A 745 -38.69 -20.72 -24.21
CA PRO A 745 -39.85 -21.49 -24.63
C PRO A 745 -41.04 -21.24 -23.69
N LEU A 746 -42.12 -20.65 -24.22
CA LEU A 746 -43.32 -20.31 -23.45
C LEU A 746 -44.54 -21.12 -23.95
N PRO A 747 -44.73 -22.38 -23.49
CA PRO A 747 -45.79 -23.25 -23.99
C PRO A 747 -47.18 -22.66 -23.75
N GLY A 748 -48.09 -22.85 -24.72
CA GLY A 748 -49.43 -22.26 -24.70
C GLY A 748 -49.49 -20.81 -25.19
N TYR A 749 -48.37 -20.09 -25.31
CA TYR A 749 -48.36 -18.68 -25.74
C TYR A 749 -47.63 -18.47 -27.07
N ARG A 750 -48.10 -17.48 -27.85
CA ARG A 750 -47.47 -17.01 -29.08
C ARG A 750 -46.89 -15.62 -28.89
N TYR A 751 -45.61 -15.47 -29.20
CA TYR A 751 -44.93 -14.18 -29.26
C TYR A 751 -45.48 -13.28 -30.36
N LEU A 752 -45.79 -12.02 -30.00
CA LEU A 752 -46.11 -10.92 -30.93
C LEU A 752 -44.91 -10.00 -31.17
N THR A 753 -43.88 -10.07 -30.33
CA THR A 753 -42.61 -9.35 -30.46
C THR A 753 -41.43 -10.29 -30.18
N PRO A 754 -40.19 -9.96 -30.58
CA PRO A 754 -39.02 -10.67 -30.06
C PRO A 754 -38.85 -10.41 -28.55
N VAL A 755 -38.08 -11.28 -27.90
CA VAL A 755 -37.63 -11.10 -26.52
C VAL A 755 -36.50 -10.05 -26.48
N LEU A 756 -36.69 -9.03 -25.65
CA LEU A 756 -35.74 -7.94 -25.41
C LEU A 756 -35.16 -8.05 -23.99
N GLY A 757 -33.84 -8.12 -23.87
CA GLY A 757 -33.12 -8.13 -22.59
C GLY A 757 -32.61 -6.74 -22.20
N LEU A 758 -32.73 -6.39 -20.92
CA LEU A 758 -32.00 -5.27 -20.31
C LEU A 758 -31.40 -5.77 -18.99
N LEU A 759 -30.08 -5.80 -18.91
CA LEU A 759 -29.30 -6.32 -17.77
C LEU A 759 -28.20 -5.32 -17.36
N ALA A 760 -27.89 -5.23 -16.07
CA ALA A 760 -26.83 -4.38 -15.54
C ALA A 760 -25.62 -5.19 -15.06
N TYR A 761 -24.41 -4.70 -15.34
CA TYR A 761 -23.13 -5.34 -14.98
C TYR A 761 -22.11 -4.30 -14.48
N ASP A 762 -21.07 -4.71 -13.74
CA ASP A 762 -20.02 -3.79 -13.27
C ASP A 762 -19.11 -3.33 -14.43
N ALA A 763 -18.85 -2.02 -14.50
CA ALA A 763 -17.95 -1.41 -15.47
C ALA A 763 -16.58 -1.02 -14.88
N ALA A 764 -16.18 -1.61 -13.76
CA ALA A 764 -14.83 -1.51 -13.21
C ALA A 764 -13.80 -2.08 -14.19
N ASN A 765 -13.94 -3.35 -14.58
CA ASN A 765 -13.12 -4.00 -15.60
C ASN A 765 -13.99 -4.36 -16.83
N LEU A 766 -13.67 -3.80 -18.00
CA LEU A 766 -14.36 -4.09 -19.26
C LEU A 766 -13.74 -5.26 -20.04
N SER A 767 -12.67 -5.86 -19.53
CA SER A 767 -12.07 -7.09 -20.06
C SER A 767 -12.47 -8.33 -19.24
N ALA A 768 -13.42 -8.18 -18.30
CA ALA A 768 -13.91 -9.28 -17.47
C ALA A 768 -15.15 -9.96 -18.11
N THR A 769 -15.02 -11.25 -18.38
CA THR A 769 -16.06 -12.14 -18.89
C THR A 769 -16.89 -12.73 -17.76
N SER A 770 -18.16 -13.07 -18.01
CA SER A 770 -19.04 -13.78 -17.07
C SER A 770 -19.20 -13.07 -15.72
N LEU A 771 -19.42 -11.74 -15.76
CA LEU A 771 -19.74 -10.97 -14.56
C LEU A 771 -21.17 -11.27 -14.09
N PRO A 772 -21.43 -11.35 -12.78
CA PRO A 772 -22.78 -11.50 -12.25
C PRO A 772 -23.61 -10.23 -12.51
N GLU A 773 -24.92 -10.41 -12.76
CA GLU A 773 -25.86 -9.30 -12.94
C GLU A 773 -26.02 -8.47 -11.64
N LEU A 774 -25.88 -7.16 -11.76
CA LEU A 774 -26.24 -6.20 -10.71
C LEU A 774 -27.77 -6.05 -10.67
N ASN A 775 -28.39 -6.22 -9.51
CA ASN A 775 -29.84 -6.07 -9.37
C ASN A 775 -30.26 -4.59 -9.55
N ILE A 776 -31.19 -4.32 -10.47
CA ILE A 776 -31.78 -2.99 -10.67
C ILE A 776 -32.99 -2.81 -9.74
N VAL A 777 -32.88 -1.87 -8.80
CA VAL A 777 -33.94 -1.45 -7.88
C VAL A 777 -34.52 -0.11 -8.35
N VAL A 778 -35.82 -0.10 -8.60
CA VAL A 778 -36.57 1.04 -9.12
C VAL A 778 -37.47 1.60 -8.00
N LEU A 779 -37.23 2.85 -7.57
CA LEU A 779 -37.83 3.40 -6.34
C LEU A 779 -39.21 4.05 -6.52
N GLU A 780 -39.52 4.61 -7.69
CA GLU A 780 -40.70 5.48 -7.89
C GLU A 780 -41.43 5.17 -9.21
N SER A 781 -40.92 5.66 -10.34
CA SER A 781 -41.48 5.42 -11.68
C SER A 781 -40.94 4.11 -12.28
N PRO A 782 -41.74 3.30 -12.99
CA PRO A 782 -41.26 2.07 -13.64
C PRO A 782 -40.39 2.36 -14.88
N ILE A 783 -39.55 1.40 -15.25
CA ILE A 783 -38.90 1.33 -16.55
C ILE A 783 -39.98 1.03 -17.60
N SER A 784 -39.97 1.79 -18.70
CA SER A 784 -40.90 1.63 -19.82
C SER A 784 -40.21 0.97 -21.01
N ILE A 785 -40.92 0.05 -21.69
CA ILE A 785 -40.41 -0.75 -22.81
C ILE A 785 -41.39 -0.59 -23.97
N ASN A 786 -40.97 0.11 -25.03
CA ASN A 786 -41.80 0.49 -26.17
C ASN A 786 -41.44 -0.36 -27.39
N PHE A 787 -42.27 -1.37 -27.69
CA PHE A 787 -42.03 -2.28 -28.79
C PHE A 787 -42.43 -1.65 -30.13
N THR A 788 -41.48 -1.56 -31.06
CA THR A 788 -41.65 -0.92 -32.37
C THR A 788 -42.37 -1.82 -33.38
N ASN A 789 -42.05 -3.11 -33.39
CA ASN A 789 -42.58 -4.11 -34.32
C ASN A 789 -43.42 -5.15 -33.58
N VAL A 790 -44.69 -4.81 -33.27
CA VAL A 790 -45.68 -5.75 -32.71
C VAL A 790 -46.52 -6.33 -33.84
N THR A 791 -46.61 -7.66 -33.96
CA THR A 791 -47.54 -8.28 -34.92
C THR A 791 -48.99 -8.06 -34.47
N PRO A 792 -49.94 -7.75 -35.37
CA PRO A 792 -51.33 -7.49 -35.00
C PRO A 792 -51.95 -8.60 -34.14
N VAL A 793 -52.70 -8.20 -33.11
CA VAL A 793 -53.40 -9.11 -32.19
C VAL A 793 -54.55 -9.80 -32.93
N PRO A 794 -54.65 -11.14 -32.92
CA PRO A 794 -55.79 -11.86 -33.51
C PRO A 794 -57.12 -11.46 -32.87
N SER A 795 -58.18 -11.34 -33.67
CA SER A 795 -59.51 -10.95 -33.19
C SER A 795 -60.03 -11.90 -32.11
N GLY A 796 -60.21 -11.38 -30.89
CA GLY A 796 -60.67 -12.13 -29.72
C GLY A 796 -59.57 -12.48 -28.70
N ALA A 797 -58.29 -12.41 -29.06
CA ALA A 797 -57.18 -12.71 -28.16
C ALA A 797 -56.73 -11.49 -27.34
N ILE A 798 -56.30 -11.72 -26.10
CA ILE A 798 -55.77 -10.67 -25.21
C ILE A 798 -54.24 -10.71 -25.22
N ALA A 799 -53.62 -9.62 -25.70
CA ALA A 799 -52.18 -9.43 -25.58
C ALA A 799 -51.79 -9.16 -24.11
N ARG A 800 -50.67 -9.75 -23.67
CA ARG A 800 -50.06 -9.51 -22.35
C ARG A 800 -48.55 -9.31 -22.47
N CYS A 801 -48.01 -8.52 -21.56
CA CYS A 801 -46.56 -8.45 -21.33
C CYS A 801 -46.12 -9.70 -20.58
N VAL A 802 -45.07 -10.37 -21.06
CA VAL A 802 -44.33 -11.38 -20.30
C VAL A 802 -42.96 -10.83 -19.90
N TRP A 803 -42.58 -11.02 -18.65
CA TRP A 803 -41.26 -10.76 -18.08
C TRP A 803 -40.67 -12.08 -17.59
N PHE A 804 -39.42 -12.36 -17.95
CA PHE A 804 -38.64 -13.48 -17.44
C PHE A 804 -37.67 -12.96 -16.38
N GLY A 805 -37.75 -13.53 -15.17
CA GLY A 805 -36.80 -13.27 -14.10
C GLY A 805 -35.41 -13.86 -14.40
N LEU A 806 -34.41 -13.51 -13.58
CA LEU A 806 -33.05 -14.07 -13.69
C LEU A 806 -33.02 -15.59 -13.44
N ASP A 807 -34.06 -16.15 -12.84
CA ASP A 807 -34.32 -17.58 -12.64
C ASP A 807 -34.99 -18.26 -13.85
N GLY A 808 -35.39 -17.50 -14.87
CA GLY A 808 -36.09 -17.97 -16.06
C GLY A 808 -37.62 -18.09 -15.89
N SER A 809 -38.18 -17.80 -14.72
CA SER A 809 -39.62 -17.89 -14.48
C SER A 809 -40.40 -16.81 -15.27
N PRO A 810 -41.46 -17.19 -16.02
CA PRO A 810 -42.32 -16.22 -16.71
C PRO A 810 -43.36 -15.60 -15.75
N TYR A 811 -43.48 -14.28 -15.84
CA TYR A 811 -44.47 -13.48 -15.12
C TYR A 811 -45.26 -12.62 -16.10
N PHE A 812 -46.59 -12.61 -15.98
CA PHE A 812 -47.47 -11.89 -16.89
C PHE A 812 -47.98 -10.58 -16.26
N ARG A 813 -48.14 -9.54 -17.09
CA ARG A 813 -48.83 -8.28 -16.76
C ARG A 813 -49.65 -7.82 -17.96
N ASP A 814 -50.70 -7.05 -17.71
CA ASP A 814 -51.41 -6.35 -18.79
C ASP A 814 -50.57 -5.18 -19.32
N LEU A 815 -50.81 -4.77 -20.57
CA LEU A 815 -50.02 -3.71 -21.23
C LEU A 815 -50.43 -2.31 -20.71
N VAL A 816 -49.51 -1.35 -20.77
CA VAL A 816 -49.77 0.07 -20.48
C VAL A 816 -50.43 0.78 -21.68
N SER A 817 -50.06 0.37 -22.89
CA SER A 817 -50.72 0.69 -24.15
C SER A 817 -50.46 -0.46 -25.13
N SER A 818 -51.11 -0.49 -26.30
CA SER A 818 -51.06 -1.60 -27.28
C SER A 818 -49.66 -2.13 -27.67
N ASN A 819 -48.59 -1.38 -27.39
CA ASN A 819 -47.21 -1.78 -27.65
C ASN A 819 -46.22 -1.46 -26.50
N VAL A 820 -46.69 -1.10 -25.30
CA VAL A 820 -45.83 -0.68 -24.16
C VAL A 820 -46.00 -1.57 -22.94
N CYS A 821 -44.88 -2.11 -22.45
CA CYS A 821 -44.76 -2.81 -21.18
C CYS A 821 -44.07 -1.94 -20.12
N SER A 822 -44.32 -2.21 -18.83
CA SER A 822 -43.64 -1.55 -17.72
C SER A 822 -43.11 -2.54 -16.68
N THR A 823 -41.98 -2.20 -16.04
CA THR A 823 -41.30 -3.06 -15.07
C THR A 823 -40.59 -2.26 -13.97
N TYR A 824 -40.42 -2.89 -12.81
CA TYR A 824 -39.62 -2.39 -11.67
C TYR A 824 -38.32 -3.20 -11.45
N ARG A 825 -38.01 -4.14 -12.36
CA ARG A 825 -36.86 -5.04 -12.30
C ARG A 825 -36.25 -5.23 -13.69
N GLN A 826 -35.01 -5.71 -13.72
CA GLN A 826 -34.32 -6.12 -14.95
C GLN A 826 -34.73 -7.53 -15.43
N GLY A 827 -34.22 -7.96 -16.58
CA GLY A 827 -34.46 -9.28 -17.16
C GLY A 827 -34.85 -9.17 -18.63
N HIS A 828 -35.68 -10.11 -19.08
CA HIS A 828 -36.06 -10.24 -20.49
C HIS A 828 -37.58 -10.09 -20.66
N PHE A 829 -38.01 -9.40 -21.73
CA PHE A 829 -39.37 -8.89 -21.88
C PHE A 829 -39.92 -9.13 -23.28
N SER A 830 -41.21 -9.41 -23.39
CA SER A 830 -41.90 -9.53 -24.68
C SER A 830 -43.41 -9.33 -24.56
N ILE A 831 -44.10 -9.24 -25.69
CA ILE A 831 -45.57 -9.22 -25.78
C ILE A 831 -46.02 -10.56 -26.36
N VAL A 832 -47.00 -11.19 -25.73
CA VAL A 832 -47.52 -12.52 -26.08
C VAL A 832 -49.05 -12.55 -26.08
N VAL A 833 -49.64 -13.48 -26.84
CA VAL A 833 -51.06 -13.86 -26.75
C VAL A 833 -51.19 -15.32 -26.36
N ASN A 834 -52.28 -15.68 -25.71
CA ASN A 834 -52.63 -17.06 -25.44
C ASN A 834 -53.04 -17.76 -26.75
N SER A 835 -52.45 -18.92 -27.04
CA SER A 835 -52.66 -19.64 -28.30
C SER A 835 -54.06 -20.28 -28.39
N SER A 836 -54.71 -20.55 -27.25
CA SER A 836 -56.08 -21.08 -27.22
C SER A 836 -57.15 -20.01 -27.52
N GLU A 837 -56.78 -18.73 -27.55
CA GLU A 837 -57.67 -17.61 -27.92
C GLU A 837 -57.61 -17.28 -29.42
N ILE A 838 -56.78 -17.99 -30.20
CA ILE A 838 -56.61 -17.76 -31.64
C ILE A 838 -57.60 -18.62 -32.43
N ALA A 839 -58.70 -18.04 -32.87
CA ALA A 839 -59.65 -18.71 -33.75
C ALA A 839 -58.99 -19.10 -35.11
N PRO A 840 -59.27 -20.30 -35.67
CA PRO A 840 -58.73 -20.70 -36.97
C PRO A 840 -59.30 -19.81 -38.08
N SER A 841 -58.40 -19.15 -38.82
CA SER A 841 -58.80 -18.20 -39.88
C SER A 841 -59.24 -18.94 -41.17
N PRO A 842 -60.27 -18.46 -41.87
CA PRO A 842 -60.81 -19.11 -43.07
C PRO A 842 -59.94 -18.91 -44.33
N ALA A 843 -60.26 -19.67 -45.38
CA ALA A 843 -59.60 -19.65 -46.69
C ALA A 843 -59.77 -18.31 -47.44
N PRO A 844 -58.86 -17.96 -48.37
CA PRO A 844 -58.84 -16.63 -48.99
C PRO A 844 -59.86 -16.45 -50.13
N SER A 845 -60.47 -15.27 -50.21
CA SER A 845 -61.26 -14.86 -51.37
C SER A 845 -61.15 -13.35 -51.66
N LEU A 846 -60.66 -13.03 -52.87
CA LEU A 846 -60.96 -11.92 -53.77
C LEU A 846 -61.21 -10.48 -53.24
N THR A 847 -60.44 -9.55 -53.83
CA THR A 847 -60.65 -8.08 -53.92
C THR A 847 -61.90 -7.73 -54.79
N PRO A 848 -62.42 -6.47 -54.91
CA PRO A 848 -61.70 -5.17 -54.84
C PRO A 848 -62.40 -3.83 -54.42
N ARG A 849 -61.60 -2.86 -53.90
CA ARG A 849 -61.68 -1.37 -54.09
C ARG A 849 -63.00 -0.63 -53.67
N PRO A 850 -63.19 0.71 -53.89
CA PRO A 850 -62.56 1.77 -53.06
C PRO A 850 -63.45 3.00 -52.64
N TRP A 851 -63.16 3.61 -51.47
CA TRP A 851 -63.43 5.05 -51.09
C TRP A 851 -64.90 5.55 -51.09
N PRO A 852 -65.24 6.81 -50.66
CA PRO A 852 -64.51 7.84 -49.89
C PRO A 852 -65.21 8.29 -48.57
N SER A 853 -64.62 9.21 -47.79
CA SER A 853 -65.30 9.98 -46.71
C SER A 853 -64.60 11.33 -46.38
N PRO A 854 -65.32 12.45 -46.13
CA PRO A 854 -64.70 13.77 -45.87
C PRO A 854 -64.99 14.43 -44.50
N GLY A 855 -64.03 15.23 -44.00
CA GLY A 855 -64.25 16.63 -43.56
C GLY A 855 -64.81 17.01 -42.16
N GLY A 856 -63.97 17.69 -41.35
CA GLY A 856 -64.37 18.68 -40.32
C GLY A 856 -64.65 18.18 -38.89
N PHE A 857 -64.73 19.01 -37.83
CA PHE A 857 -64.34 20.44 -37.69
C PHE A 857 -63.98 20.78 -36.20
N LYS A 858 -64.00 22.06 -35.77
CA LYS A 858 -63.26 22.59 -34.58
C LYS A 858 -64.07 22.91 -33.30
N SER A 859 -63.44 22.66 -32.13
CA SER A 859 -63.24 23.54 -30.93
C SER A 859 -64.38 24.37 -30.28
N SER A 860 -64.51 24.25 -28.94
CA SER A 860 -64.85 25.34 -27.98
C SER A 860 -64.50 24.94 -26.51
N ASN A 861 -64.78 25.74 -25.46
CA ASN A 861 -64.03 26.94 -25.00
C ASN A 861 -64.31 27.26 -23.49
N LYS A 862 -63.35 27.86 -22.74
CA LYS A 862 -63.48 28.51 -21.39
C LYS A 862 -63.92 27.60 -20.20
N SER A 863 -63.81 27.97 -18.90
CA SER A 863 -63.35 29.19 -18.19
C SER A 863 -62.64 28.89 -16.84
N LYS A 864 -61.96 29.89 -16.26
CA LYS A 864 -61.33 29.88 -14.91
C LYS A 864 -62.33 30.17 -13.78
N VAL A 865 -61.97 29.91 -12.51
CA VAL A 865 -61.66 30.92 -11.45
C VAL A 865 -61.18 30.25 -10.13
N TRP A 866 -60.52 31.01 -9.26
CA TRP A 866 -59.67 30.58 -8.13
C TRP A 866 -59.83 31.54 -6.94
N LYS A 867 -59.87 31.06 -5.66
CA LYS A 867 -59.79 31.96 -4.47
C LYS A 867 -59.52 31.40 -3.04
N ILE A 868 -58.80 30.29 -2.81
CA ILE A 868 -58.31 29.92 -1.45
C ILE A 868 -56.84 29.46 -1.44
N VAL A 869 -55.88 30.38 -1.61
CA VAL A 869 -54.43 30.02 -1.64
C VAL A 869 -53.51 31.02 -0.89
N VAL A 870 -53.95 32.24 -0.59
CA VAL A 870 -53.06 33.36 -0.20
C VAL A 870 -52.32 33.15 1.14
N GLY A 871 -52.86 32.39 2.09
CA GLY A 871 -52.22 32.17 3.40
C GLY A 871 -51.04 31.18 3.41
N ALA A 872 -51.09 30.11 2.61
CA ALA A 872 -50.15 28.99 2.73
C ALA A 872 -48.81 29.21 2.00
N VAL A 873 -48.84 29.92 0.86
CA VAL A 873 -47.66 30.04 -0.03
C VAL A 873 -46.54 30.89 0.61
N GLY A 874 -46.89 31.95 1.34
CA GLY A 874 -45.90 32.82 1.99
C GLY A 874 -45.02 32.09 3.00
N GLY A 875 -45.63 31.26 3.87
CA GLY A 875 -44.89 30.46 4.86
C GLY A 875 -43.99 29.41 4.21
N PHE A 876 -44.45 28.76 3.13
CA PHE A 876 -43.66 27.75 2.41
C PHE A 876 -42.45 28.37 1.68
N VAL A 877 -42.61 29.55 1.08
CA VAL A 877 -41.48 30.29 0.46
C VAL A 877 -40.48 30.76 1.52
N ALA A 878 -40.93 31.25 2.68
CA ALA A 878 -40.05 31.62 3.77
C ALA A 878 -39.25 30.43 4.32
N LEU A 879 -39.90 29.27 4.52
CA LEU A 879 -39.23 28.03 4.93
C LEU A 879 -38.24 27.52 3.89
N LEU A 880 -38.57 27.61 2.59
CA LEU A 880 -37.64 27.27 1.50
C LEU A 880 -36.41 28.18 1.51
N PHE A 881 -36.58 29.50 1.68
CA PHE A 881 -35.45 30.43 1.79
C PHE A 881 -34.58 30.15 3.02
N LEU A 882 -35.19 29.86 4.18
CA LEU A 882 -34.45 29.50 5.40
C LEU A 882 -33.67 28.19 5.22
N ALA A 883 -34.30 27.16 4.65
CA ALA A 883 -33.65 25.89 4.34
C ALA A 883 -32.52 26.03 3.32
N LEU A 884 -32.67 26.91 2.33
CA LEU A 884 -31.65 27.19 1.32
C LEU A 884 -30.48 28.00 1.91
N LEU A 885 -30.75 28.92 2.87
CA LEU A 885 -29.72 29.59 3.66
C LEU A 885 -28.93 28.60 4.54
N VAL A 886 -29.62 27.69 5.23
CA VAL A 886 -28.97 26.63 6.02
C VAL A 886 -28.18 25.68 5.13
N TYR A 887 -28.70 25.29 3.96
CA TYR A 887 -27.99 24.47 2.98
C TYR A 887 -26.74 25.19 2.44
N CYS A 888 -26.83 26.49 2.12
CA CYS A 888 -25.68 27.29 1.71
C CYS A 888 -24.64 27.42 2.83
N MET A 889 -25.05 27.63 4.09
CA MET A 889 -24.11 27.64 5.22
C MET A 889 -23.48 26.27 5.49
N GLN A 890 -24.25 25.19 5.40
CA GLN A 890 -23.73 23.82 5.52
C GLN A 890 -22.77 23.47 4.39
N ARG A 891 -23.10 23.83 3.14
CA ARG A 891 -22.25 23.60 1.97
C ARG A 891 -21.00 24.48 2.00
N TYR A 892 -21.09 25.73 2.46
CA TYR A 892 -19.92 26.58 2.71
C TYR A 892 -19.04 26.01 3.83
N LYS A 893 -19.61 25.58 4.95
CA LYS A 893 -18.89 24.94 6.07
C LYS A 893 -18.29 23.59 5.67
N HIS A 894 -18.94 22.83 4.78
CA HIS A 894 -18.44 21.57 4.24
C HIS A 894 -17.32 21.80 3.23
N ASN A 895 -17.51 22.69 2.24
CA ASN A 895 -16.46 23.08 1.30
C ASN A 895 -15.23 23.63 2.04
N LYS A 896 -15.41 24.52 3.02
CA LYS A 896 -14.29 25.03 3.82
C LYS A 896 -13.63 23.93 4.68
N LYS A 897 -14.38 22.91 5.12
CA LYS A 897 -13.80 21.71 5.74
C LYS A 897 -13.01 20.86 4.74
N VAL A 898 -13.47 20.71 3.51
CA VAL A 898 -12.77 19.97 2.44
C VAL A 898 -11.48 20.71 2.05
N GLU A 899 -11.57 22.02 1.84
CA GLU A 899 -10.43 22.92 1.60
C GLU A 899 -9.42 22.89 2.76
N GLN A 900 -9.89 22.85 4.02
CA GLN A 900 -9.04 22.59 5.18
C GLN A 900 -8.41 21.18 5.16
N MET A 901 -9.16 20.13 4.80
CA MET A 901 -8.64 18.76 4.72
C MET A 901 -7.62 18.58 3.58
N GLU A 902 -7.78 19.29 2.46
CA GLU A 902 -6.81 19.33 1.35
C GLU A 902 -5.56 20.13 1.73
N GLN A 903 -5.72 21.26 2.46
CA GLN A 903 -4.60 21.98 3.07
C GLN A 903 -3.85 21.10 4.10
N HIS A 904 -4.56 20.33 4.93
CA HIS A 904 -3.94 19.39 5.88
C HIS A 904 -3.26 18.20 5.18
N ALA A 905 -3.79 17.72 4.04
CA ALA A 905 -3.16 16.66 3.25
C ALA A 905 -1.83 17.12 2.62
N ASN A 906 -1.72 18.39 2.23
CA ASN A 906 -0.49 18.97 1.70
C ASN A 906 0.44 19.55 2.79
N ALA A 907 -0.01 19.71 4.03
CA ALA A 907 0.78 20.24 5.15
C ALA A 907 1.78 19.23 5.76
N GLY A 908 1.93 18.04 5.19
CA GLY A 908 2.79 16.96 5.71
C GLY A 908 4.30 17.20 5.69
N VAL A 909 4.78 18.43 5.39
CA VAL A 909 6.20 18.82 5.46
C VAL A 909 6.33 20.20 6.10
N SER A 910 6.74 20.23 7.38
CA SER A 910 7.04 21.45 8.12
C SER A 910 8.43 22.01 7.77
N LEU A 911 8.49 22.80 6.69
CA LEU A 911 9.51 23.85 6.58
C LEU A 911 9.04 25.07 7.40
N GLN A 912 9.93 25.67 8.19
CA GLN A 912 9.61 26.92 8.91
C GLN A 912 9.26 28.02 7.90
N THR A 913 8.44 29.01 8.28
CA THR A 913 8.02 30.12 7.40
C THR A 913 8.17 31.48 8.08
N ALA A 914 8.59 32.49 7.32
CA ALA A 914 8.53 33.91 7.71
C ALA A 914 7.64 34.70 6.74
N SER A 915 7.18 35.88 7.17
CA SER A 915 6.37 36.77 6.34
C SER A 915 7.23 37.75 5.53
N VAL A 916 6.87 37.96 4.26
CA VAL A 916 7.38 39.04 3.41
C VAL A 916 6.16 39.77 2.83
N GLY A 917 5.77 40.88 3.45
CA GLY A 917 4.46 41.49 3.24
C GLY A 917 3.32 40.53 3.64
N ASP A 918 2.22 40.55 2.87
CA ASP A 918 1.05 39.69 3.09
C ASP A 918 1.32 38.17 2.92
N ALA A 919 2.47 37.77 2.35
CA ALA A 919 2.78 36.38 2.03
C ALA A 919 3.67 35.71 3.09
N ARG A 920 3.29 34.51 3.55
CA ARG A 920 4.17 33.62 4.32
C ARG A 920 4.94 32.71 3.37
N VAL A 921 6.27 32.69 3.51
CA VAL A 921 7.21 31.99 2.62
C VAL A 921 8.09 31.08 3.47
N PRO A 922 8.40 29.83 3.04
CA PRO A 922 9.29 28.95 3.78
C PRO A 922 10.71 29.53 3.88
N VAL A 923 11.24 29.59 5.09
CA VAL A 923 12.64 29.90 5.41
C VAL A 923 13.40 28.60 5.60
N ALA A 924 14.29 28.33 4.64
CA ALA A 924 15.62 27.83 4.96
C ALA A 924 16.57 29.04 4.93
N SER A 925 17.67 28.98 5.69
CA SER A 925 18.55 30.14 5.89
C SER A 925 19.16 30.66 4.58
N VAL A 926 19.20 31.98 4.44
CA VAL A 926 19.78 32.67 3.28
C VAL A 926 21.27 32.97 3.52
N THR A 927 22.01 33.18 2.44
CA THR A 927 23.28 33.96 2.27
C THR A 927 24.61 33.21 2.07
N ARG A 928 25.65 33.75 1.40
CA ARG A 928 25.74 34.72 0.25
C ARG A 928 27.24 35.02 -0.10
N THR A 929 27.72 34.63 -1.30
CA THR A 929 28.95 35.12 -2.02
C THR A 929 30.32 35.00 -1.32
N GLN A 930 31.45 34.68 -1.97
CA GLN A 930 31.80 34.52 -3.40
C GLN A 930 32.59 33.21 -3.63
N PRO A 931 32.59 32.63 -4.86
CA PRO A 931 33.48 31.52 -5.20
C PRO A 931 34.93 32.00 -5.42
N VAL A 932 35.90 31.23 -4.92
CA VAL A 932 37.34 31.37 -5.25
C VAL A 932 37.87 29.96 -5.55
N LEU A 933 38.61 29.84 -6.65
CA LEU A 933 39.15 28.61 -7.24
C LEU A 933 39.82 27.65 -6.24
N GLU A 934 39.77 26.36 -6.55
CA GLU A 934 40.75 25.37 -6.09
C GLU A 934 41.86 25.29 -7.13
N ASN A 935 42.88 26.14 -7.02
CA ASN A 935 44.03 26.11 -7.92
C ASN A 935 45.27 26.70 -7.23
N GLU A 936 45.86 25.96 -6.29
CA GLU A 936 47.15 26.33 -5.67
C GLU A 936 47.95 25.09 -5.22
N LEU A 937 48.50 24.37 -6.20
CA LEU A 937 49.65 23.46 -6.02
C LEU A 937 50.63 23.68 -7.18
N THR A 938 51.32 24.83 -7.14
CA THR A 938 52.39 25.17 -8.07
C THR A 938 53.62 25.65 -7.33
N GLN A 939 54.77 25.06 -7.68
CA GLN A 939 56.13 25.53 -7.40
C GLN A 939 56.56 25.57 -5.92
N GLU A 940 57.19 24.47 -5.48
CA GLU A 940 58.51 24.64 -4.87
C GLU A 940 59.58 24.56 -5.96
N SER A 941 60.35 25.64 -6.09
CA SER A 941 61.69 25.63 -6.69
C SER A 941 62.65 26.12 -5.60
N GLY A 942 63.81 25.51 -5.37
CA GLY A 942 64.42 24.36 -6.03
C GLY A 942 65.94 24.46 -5.89
N HIS A 943 66.63 23.35 -5.58
CA HIS A 943 68.09 23.36 -5.46
C HIS A 943 68.72 22.02 -5.84
N ARG A 944 69.60 22.11 -6.85
CA ARG A 944 70.91 21.45 -6.96
C ARG A 944 71.04 19.93 -7.18
N ASP A 945 71.68 19.67 -8.32
CA ASP A 945 72.91 18.87 -8.48
C ASP A 945 72.85 17.43 -9.03
N GLU A 946 73.60 17.30 -10.15
CA GLU A 946 74.47 16.19 -10.57
C GLU A 946 73.97 14.88 -11.24
N THR A 947 74.16 14.87 -12.58
CA THR A 947 74.88 13.84 -13.38
C THR A 947 74.17 12.58 -13.95
N ALA A 948 74.86 11.98 -14.94
CA ALA A 948 74.64 10.71 -15.65
C ALA A 948 73.43 10.63 -16.63
N SER A 949 73.56 10.27 -17.93
CA SER A 949 74.27 9.16 -18.60
C SER A 949 73.50 7.81 -18.47
N MET A 950 73.22 7.01 -19.51
CA MET A 950 73.48 7.05 -20.96
C MET A 950 72.59 6.03 -21.70
N ARG A 951 72.47 6.12 -23.04
CA ARG A 951 72.23 4.99 -23.98
C ARG A 951 70.88 4.23 -23.89
N GLU A 952 70.55 3.29 -24.80
CA GLU A 952 70.53 3.24 -26.29
C GLU A 952 69.90 1.89 -26.72
N ALA A 953 69.67 1.68 -28.03
CA ALA A 953 69.15 0.47 -28.69
C ALA A 953 67.68 0.10 -28.37
N SER A 954 66.73 -0.05 -29.30
CA SER A 954 66.70 -0.38 -30.75
C SER A 954 66.70 -1.87 -31.10
N LEU A 955 65.55 -2.34 -31.63
CA LEU A 955 65.30 -3.37 -32.65
C LEU A 955 63.77 -3.29 -32.94
N LYS A 956 63.20 -3.16 -34.16
CA LYS A 956 63.39 -3.82 -35.47
C LYS A 956 63.11 -5.34 -35.41
N GLU A 957 62.37 -5.97 -36.33
CA GLU A 957 61.80 -5.50 -37.61
C GLU A 957 60.66 -6.43 -38.13
N GLN A 958 59.99 -6.04 -39.24
CA GLN A 958 59.25 -6.92 -40.19
C GLN A 958 57.91 -7.58 -39.71
N CYS A 959 56.90 -7.89 -40.55
CA CYS A 959 56.75 -7.65 -42.00
C CYS A 959 55.28 -7.52 -42.49
N SER A 960 55.17 -7.02 -43.74
CA SER A 960 54.17 -7.21 -44.81
C SER A 960 53.22 -8.43 -44.76
N SER A 961 52.05 -8.50 -45.44
CA SER A 961 51.24 -7.55 -46.24
C SER A 961 50.01 -8.26 -46.86
N CYS A 962 48.92 -7.56 -47.18
CA CYS A 962 48.12 -7.73 -48.42
C CYS A 962 47.01 -6.67 -48.55
N SER A 963 46.46 -6.47 -49.75
CA SER A 963 45.39 -5.49 -50.03
C SER A 963 44.42 -6.03 -51.12
N PRO A 964 43.63 -5.20 -51.86
CA PRO A 964 42.16 -5.20 -51.78
C PRO A 964 41.47 -5.76 -53.05
N LEU A 965 40.13 -5.68 -53.13
CA LEU A 965 39.21 -5.70 -54.31
C LEU A 965 37.75 -5.96 -53.78
N ASN A 966 36.62 -5.55 -54.38
CA ASN A 966 36.29 -4.46 -55.32
C ASN A 966 34.75 -4.28 -55.44
N CYS A 967 34.29 -3.25 -56.18
CA CYS A 967 32.99 -3.14 -56.89
C CYS A 967 31.66 -2.98 -56.10
N SER A 968 30.55 -2.44 -56.65
CA SER A 968 30.30 -1.25 -57.53
C SER A 968 28.78 -1.03 -57.74
N HIS A 969 28.40 0.07 -58.44
CA HIS A 969 27.04 0.51 -58.87
C HIS A 969 26.17 1.30 -57.86
N CYS A 970 25.20 2.14 -58.26
CA CYS A 970 25.21 3.38 -59.09
C CYS A 970 23.76 3.77 -59.56
N CYS A 971 23.17 4.85 -59.00
CA CYS A 971 22.16 5.79 -59.60
C CYS A 971 20.85 5.23 -60.24
N PRO A 972 19.87 6.06 -60.72
CA PRO A 972 19.52 7.49 -60.50
C PRO A 972 18.26 7.66 -59.58
N SER A 973 17.63 8.80 -59.24
CA SER A 973 17.78 10.28 -59.46
C SER A 973 16.73 11.00 -60.34
N PHE A 974 15.84 11.81 -59.71
CA PHE A 974 15.07 12.99 -60.22
C PHE A 974 13.95 12.80 -61.30
N PRO A 975 13.09 13.82 -61.63
CA PRO A 975 12.62 15.03 -60.91
C PRO A 975 11.10 15.40 -61.03
N ILE A 976 10.64 16.34 -60.16
CA ILE A 976 9.76 17.53 -60.40
C ILE A 976 8.54 17.44 -61.36
N THR A 977 7.32 17.73 -60.85
CA THR A 977 6.49 18.95 -61.17
C THR A 977 5.18 18.99 -60.32
N LEU A 978 4.29 20.00 -60.34
CA LEU A 978 4.39 21.45 -60.02
C LEU A 978 3.01 22.13 -60.28
N LEU A 979 2.39 22.85 -59.31
CA LEU A 979 1.57 24.06 -59.56
C LEU A 979 1.12 24.78 -58.25
N CYS A 980 0.97 26.10 -58.31
CA CYS A 980 0.62 27.00 -57.21
C CYS A 980 -0.61 27.86 -57.56
N PHE A 981 -1.23 28.53 -56.58
CA PHE A 981 -1.80 29.91 -56.57
C PHE A 981 -2.34 30.13 -55.13
N VAL A 982 -1.90 31.09 -54.29
CA VAL A 982 -2.10 32.57 -54.32
C VAL A 982 -3.60 32.92 -54.11
N SER A 983 -4.04 33.85 -53.24
CA SER A 983 -3.42 35.07 -52.67
C SER A 983 -3.80 35.39 -51.19
N SER A 984 -3.23 36.48 -50.64
CA SER A 984 -3.42 37.00 -49.26
C SER A 984 -4.49 38.12 -49.16
N PHE A 985 -4.43 38.96 -48.09
CA PHE A 985 -5.22 40.16 -47.73
C PHE A 985 -6.53 39.96 -46.92
N LEU A 986 -6.99 40.90 -46.06
CA LEU A 986 -6.32 41.75 -45.04
C LEU A 986 -7.38 42.45 -44.13
N TRP A 987 -6.95 42.89 -42.94
CA TRP A 987 -7.50 43.96 -42.06
C TRP A 987 -9.02 44.09 -41.69
N ASN A 988 -9.29 43.86 -40.39
CA ASN A 988 -9.47 44.89 -39.34
C ASN A 988 -10.58 45.97 -39.44
N THR A 989 -11.52 46.01 -38.48
CA THR A 989 -12.27 47.16 -37.89
C THR A 989 -13.43 46.65 -36.98
N SER A 990 -14.08 47.38 -36.05
CA SER A 990 -13.67 48.48 -35.13
C SER A 990 -14.79 48.82 -34.12
N MET A 991 -14.49 48.92 -32.81
CA MET A 991 -15.28 49.59 -31.72
C MET A 991 -16.77 49.13 -31.54
N SER A 992 -17.60 49.55 -30.56
CA SER A 992 -17.54 50.43 -29.38
C SER A 992 -18.16 49.68 -28.16
N GLY A 993 -17.93 49.99 -26.87
CA GLY A 993 -18.42 51.16 -26.09
C GLY A 993 -19.87 50.95 -25.57
N LEU A 994 -20.33 51.36 -24.38
CA LEU A 994 -19.80 52.14 -23.23
C LEU A 994 -20.70 51.92 -21.96
N TYR A 995 -20.42 52.61 -20.85
CA TYR A 995 -21.34 52.96 -19.71
C TYR A 995 -21.79 51.85 -18.71
N THR A 996 -21.83 52.02 -17.36
CA THR A 996 -21.15 52.95 -16.40
C THR A 996 -21.32 52.50 -14.91
N HIS A 997 -20.59 53.18 -13.99
CA HIS A 997 -20.95 53.67 -12.62
C HIS A 997 -22.18 53.10 -11.84
N SER A 998 -22.21 53.04 -10.48
CA SER A 998 -21.27 53.43 -9.40
C SER A 998 -21.78 52.96 -8.00
N PHE A 999 -21.09 53.39 -6.93
CA PHE A 999 -21.53 53.57 -5.53
C PHE A 999 -21.23 52.48 -4.49
N SER A 1000 -20.25 52.78 -3.64
CA SER A 1000 -20.34 52.57 -2.19
C SER A 1000 -21.18 53.67 -1.54
N PRO A 1001 -21.64 53.50 -0.29
CA PRO A 1001 -21.04 54.32 0.78
C PRO A 1001 -20.76 53.54 2.08
N ALA A 1002 -20.16 54.19 3.08
CA ALA A 1002 -19.75 53.59 4.36
C ALA A 1002 -20.13 54.45 5.57
N ARG A 1003 -20.27 53.82 6.75
CA ARG A 1003 -19.94 54.31 8.13
C ARG A 1003 -20.20 53.17 9.14
N VAL A 1004 -19.24 52.76 9.97
CA VAL A 1004 -18.71 53.36 11.21
C VAL A 1004 -19.62 53.20 12.43
N VAL A 1005 -19.17 52.37 13.40
CA VAL A 1005 -19.23 52.59 14.86
C VAL A 1005 -17.95 51.98 15.46
N SER A 1006 -17.45 52.53 16.57
CA SER A 1006 -16.38 51.97 17.42
C SER A 1006 -16.70 52.32 18.89
N PRO A 1007 -16.37 51.47 19.88
CA PRO A 1007 -15.52 52.01 20.95
C PRO A 1007 -14.52 51.03 21.62
N GLN A 1008 -13.38 51.60 21.98
CA GLN A 1008 -12.55 51.39 23.20
C GLN A 1008 -12.11 49.99 23.70
N ILE A 1009 -10.82 49.70 23.48
CA ILE A 1009 -9.75 49.56 24.50
C ILE A 1009 -10.11 48.91 25.86
N ARG A 1010 -9.41 47.81 26.19
CA ARG A 1010 -8.90 47.55 27.55
C ARG A 1010 -7.54 46.81 27.51
N SER A 1011 -6.86 46.75 28.65
CA SER A 1011 -5.43 46.43 28.79
C SER A 1011 -5.10 44.92 28.87
N THR A 1012 -3.86 44.57 28.52
CA THR A 1012 -3.30 43.21 28.56
C THR A 1012 -2.54 42.94 29.86
N SER A 1013 -3.05 42.04 30.72
CA SER A 1013 -2.33 41.58 31.93
C SER A 1013 -2.98 40.33 32.58
N ASP A 1014 -3.18 39.22 31.86
CA ASP A 1014 -3.81 38.02 32.46
C ASP A 1014 -3.54 36.67 31.72
N VAL A 1015 -2.36 36.49 31.10
CA VAL A 1015 -2.05 35.23 30.35
C VAL A 1015 -1.31 34.21 31.22
N ASP A 1016 -0.34 34.66 32.02
CA ASP A 1016 0.50 33.76 32.84
C ASP A 1016 -0.27 33.17 34.04
N SER A 1017 -1.29 33.89 34.54
CA SER A 1017 -2.18 33.49 35.63
C SER A 1017 -2.88 32.15 35.35
N GLN A 1018 -3.31 31.96 34.11
CA GLN A 1018 -4.23 30.89 33.72
C GLN A 1018 -3.48 29.58 33.46
N TYR A 1019 -2.31 29.66 32.83
CA TYR A 1019 -1.43 28.51 32.58
C TYR A 1019 -0.91 27.87 33.88
N LEU A 1020 -0.59 28.68 34.90
CA LEU A 1020 -0.14 28.17 36.20
C LEU A 1020 -1.26 27.44 36.96
N ALA A 1021 -2.51 27.90 36.81
CA ALA A 1021 -3.68 27.24 37.40
C ALA A 1021 -3.96 25.87 36.75
N GLU A 1022 -3.81 25.74 35.42
CA GLU A 1022 -3.95 24.48 34.71
C GLU A 1022 -2.88 23.45 35.12
N LEU A 1023 -1.62 23.88 35.25
CA LEU A 1023 -0.51 23.02 35.73
C LEU A 1023 -0.74 22.49 37.16
N LEU A 1024 -1.27 23.32 38.07
CA LEU A 1024 -1.61 22.88 39.43
C LEU A 1024 -2.82 21.91 39.44
N ALA A 1025 -3.79 22.13 38.55
CA ALA A 1025 -4.93 21.23 38.38
C ALA A 1025 -4.54 19.87 37.74
N GLU A 1026 -3.49 19.82 36.91
CA GLU A 1026 -2.90 18.56 36.43
C GLU A 1026 -2.18 17.81 37.57
N HIS A 1027 -1.35 18.51 38.34
CA HIS A 1027 -0.57 17.89 39.42
C HIS A 1027 -1.45 17.21 40.50
N GLN A 1028 -2.63 17.78 40.81
CA GLN A 1028 -3.56 17.16 41.76
C GLN A 1028 -4.24 15.88 41.24
N LYS A 1029 -4.32 15.66 39.92
CA LYS A 1029 -4.90 14.42 39.34
C LYS A 1029 -4.00 13.19 39.47
N LEU A 1030 -2.70 13.37 39.72
CA LEU A 1030 -1.72 12.28 39.77
C LEU A 1030 -1.67 11.53 41.12
N GLY A 1031 -2.23 12.11 42.19
CA GLY A 1031 -2.22 11.53 43.55
C GLY A 1031 -2.74 10.08 43.63
N PRO A 1032 -3.93 9.75 43.10
CA PRO A 1032 -4.47 8.39 43.14
C PRO A 1032 -3.62 7.35 42.39
N PHE A 1033 -2.88 7.78 41.37
CA PHE A 1033 -2.06 6.89 40.54
C PHE A 1033 -0.85 6.35 41.29
N MET A 1034 -0.24 7.18 42.15
CA MET A 1034 0.89 6.80 43.00
C MET A 1034 0.50 5.73 44.03
N GLN A 1035 -0.69 5.84 44.63
CA GLN A 1035 -1.16 4.90 45.66
C GLN A 1035 -1.36 3.49 45.09
N ASN A 1036 -1.91 3.37 43.89
CA ASN A 1036 -2.10 2.09 43.21
C ASN A 1036 -0.78 1.46 42.76
N LEU A 1037 0.19 2.25 42.32
CA LEU A 1037 1.52 1.77 41.93
C LEU A 1037 2.27 1.14 43.13
N ILE A 1038 2.14 1.74 44.32
CA ILE A 1038 2.72 1.23 45.57
C ILE A 1038 2.07 -0.12 45.97
N ASN A 1039 0.75 -0.26 45.83
CA ASN A 1039 0.05 -1.51 46.13
C ASN A 1039 0.43 -2.66 45.17
N TYR A 1040 0.63 -2.37 43.88
CA TYR A 1040 1.15 -3.35 42.92
C TYR A 1040 2.59 -3.78 43.27
N LEU A 1041 3.46 -2.84 43.63
CA LEU A 1041 4.82 -3.13 44.08
C LEU A 1041 4.85 -4.00 45.34
N LEU A 1042 4.03 -3.69 46.36
CA LEU A 1042 3.90 -4.52 47.56
C LEU A 1042 3.42 -5.94 47.25
N THR A 1043 2.46 -6.08 46.32
CA THR A 1043 1.92 -7.38 45.91
C THR A 1043 3.00 -8.24 45.24
N GLU A 1044 3.78 -7.68 44.31
CA GLU A 1044 4.84 -8.44 43.64
C GLU A 1044 6.05 -8.69 44.55
N ILE A 1045 6.35 -7.78 45.49
CA ILE A 1045 7.37 -8.01 46.54
C ILE A 1045 6.99 -9.20 47.43
N MET A 1046 5.72 -9.34 47.85
CA MET A 1046 5.28 -10.52 48.62
C MET A 1046 5.20 -11.79 47.77
N ARG A 1047 5.06 -11.67 46.44
CA ARG A 1047 5.09 -12.81 45.52
C ARG A 1047 6.51 -13.32 45.23
N VAL A 1048 7.50 -12.42 45.23
CA VAL A 1048 8.93 -12.76 45.05
C VAL A 1048 9.59 -13.16 46.39
N SER A 1049 9.13 -12.59 47.51
CA SER A 1049 9.60 -12.93 48.86
C SER A 1049 8.80 -14.11 49.44
N GLY A 1050 9.25 -15.33 49.19
CA GLY A 1050 8.53 -16.57 49.53
C GLY A 1050 8.26 -16.80 51.03
N MET A 1051 7.22 -16.17 51.57
CA MET A 1051 6.77 -16.28 52.97
C MET A 1051 5.25 -16.56 53.09
N VAL A 1052 4.78 -17.63 52.45
CA VAL A 1052 3.51 -18.29 52.82
C VAL A 1052 3.77 -19.79 52.94
N SER A 1053 3.26 -20.40 54.02
CA SER A 1053 3.63 -21.75 54.48
C SER A 1053 2.97 -22.88 53.70
N ASN A 1054 3.71 -23.98 53.51
CA ASN A 1054 3.10 -25.27 53.14
C ASN A 1054 2.30 -25.87 54.33
N GLN A 1055 1.12 -26.43 54.02
CA GLN A 1055 0.47 -27.47 54.83
C GLN A 1055 -0.13 -28.53 53.87
N GLY A 1056 0.18 -29.81 54.09
CA GLY A 1056 -0.37 -30.93 53.30
C GLY A 1056 0.66 -32.03 52.98
N PHE A 1057 0.71 -33.07 53.82
CA PHE A 1057 1.30 -34.39 53.50
C PHE A 1057 0.34 -35.17 52.56
N GLY A 1058 0.73 -36.21 51.82
CA GLY A 1058 2.04 -36.87 51.68
C GLY A 1058 1.95 -38.27 51.03
N ASP A 1059 3.05 -39.03 51.11
CA ASP A 1059 3.19 -40.51 50.99
C ASP A 1059 3.29 -41.29 49.63
N TYR A 1060 4.11 -42.36 49.71
CA TYR A 1060 4.32 -43.56 48.85
C TYR A 1060 5.04 -43.57 47.46
N ASN A 1061 6.36 -43.33 47.50
CA ASN A 1061 7.48 -44.30 47.24
C ASN A 1061 7.59 -45.28 46.03
N GLN A 1062 8.85 -45.40 45.52
CA GLN A 1062 9.50 -46.52 44.76
C GLN A 1062 9.09 -46.74 43.28
N LEU A 1063 9.99 -47.13 42.33
CA LEU A 1063 11.06 -48.16 42.40
C LEU A 1063 12.42 -47.85 41.71
N HIS A 1064 13.48 -48.38 42.34
CA HIS A 1064 14.80 -48.85 41.85
C HIS A 1064 15.85 -47.99 41.07
N HIS A 1065 17.01 -47.89 41.74
CA HIS A 1065 18.39 -47.67 41.29
C HIS A 1065 18.87 -48.39 40.00
N ARG A 1066 19.86 -47.77 39.31
CA ARG A 1066 21.28 -48.21 39.38
C ARG A 1066 22.30 -47.20 38.79
N SER A 1067 23.44 -47.08 39.49
CA SER A 1067 24.75 -46.63 38.98
C SER A 1067 25.72 -47.85 39.04
N PRO A 1068 26.94 -47.87 38.46
CA PRO A 1068 28.03 -46.91 38.77
C PRO A 1068 28.99 -46.54 37.59
N SER A 1069 29.95 -45.65 37.90
CA SER A 1069 31.20 -45.38 37.13
C SER A 1069 32.38 -46.17 37.78
N PRO A 1070 33.68 -45.82 37.64
CA PRO A 1070 34.50 -45.41 36.48
C PRO A 1070 35.84 -46.22 36.38
N MET A 1071 36.70 -45.95 35.39
CA MET A 1071 38.19 -45.99 35.45
C MET A 1071 38.75 -45.16 34.26
N ALA A 1072 39.72 -44.23 34.39
CA ALA A 1072 41.14 -44.30 34.82
C ALA A 1072 42.08 -44.75 33.66
N THR A 1073 43.28 -44.20 33.41
CA THR A 1073 44.04 -43.12 34.08
C THR A 1073 45.05 -42.43 33.13
N SER A 1074 45.63 -41.34 33.63
CA SER A 1074 46.80 -40.52 33.28
C SER A 1074 48.14 -41.28 33.02
N THR A 1075 49.34 -40.70 32.78
CA THR A 1075 49.97 -39.42 33.24
C THR A 1075 51.35 -39.14 32.57
N LEU A 1076 51.94 -37.92 32.77
CA LEU A 1076 53.39 -37.54 32.65
C LEU A 1076 53.98 -37.46 31.21
N ILE A 1077 55.05 -36.72 30.85
CA ILE A 1077 56.06 -35.81 31.49
C ILE A 1077 56.70 -34.93 30.35
N SER A 1078 57.41 -33.78 30.49
CA SER A 1078 57.40 -32.59 31.37
C SER A 1078 58.47 -31.56 30.92
N ASN A 1079 58.38 -30.29 31.36
CA ASN A 1079 59.48 -29.28 31.49
C ASN A 1079 60.11 -28.65 30.23
N SER A 1080 60.62 -27.40 30.24
CA SER A 1080 60.59 -26.27 31.21
C SER A 1080 60.98 -24.95 30.49
N GLY A 1081 60.72 -23.72 30.98
CA GLY A 1081 60.07 -23.24 32.21
C GLY A 1081 60.09 -21.69 32.30
N VAL A 1082 60.21 -21.14 33.53
CA VAL A 1082 60.43 -19.70 33.91
C VAL A 1082 59.18 -18.83 34.24
N THR A 1083 59.15 -18.41 35.52
CA THR A 1083 58.45 -17.32 36.26
C THR A 1083 57.50 -16.31 35.57
N GLY A 1084 56.47 -15.74 36.23
CA GLY A 1084 55.98 -15.96 37.61
C GLY A 1084 54.91 -14.93 38.10
N TYR A 1085 53.85 -15.45 38.74
CA TYR A 1085 52.80 -14.85 39.60
C TYR A 1085 52.48 -13.33 39.67
N GLY A 1086 51.17 -13.03 39.56
CA GLY A 1086 50.53 -11.89 40.25
C GLY A 1086 49.07 -11.61 39.87
N GLY A 1087 48.11 -11.62 40.83
CA GLY A 1087 46.94 -10.73 40.76
C GLY A 1087 45.48 -11.27 40.77
N TRP A 1088 45.20 -12.59 40.76
CA TRP A 1088 43.80 -13.09 40.83
C TRP A 1088 43.21 -13.08 42.26
N SER A 1089 43.14 -11.91 42.91
CA SER A 1089 42.60 -11.77 44.28
C SER A 1089 42.21 -10.34 44.67
N ARG A 1090 41.21 -9.73 44.00
CA ARG A 1090 40.37 -8.63 44.52
C ARG A 1090 39.18 -8.32 43.59
N LEU A 1091 38.01 -8.88 43.90
CA LEU A 1091 36.72 -8.27 43.59
C LEU A 1091 35.98 -8.07 44.93
N PRO A 1092 35.34 -6.92 45.18
CA PRO A 1092 34.64 -6.69 46.45
C PRO A 1092 33.47 -7.67 46.65
N GLN A 1093 33.20 -8.01 47.91
CA GLN A 1093 32.18 -8.96 48.34
C GLN A 1093 30.76 -8.35 48.35
N GLU A 1094 30.46 -7.50 47.35
CA GLU A 1094 29.34 -6.53 47.34
C GLU A 1094 28.54 -6.51 46.02
N PHE A 1095 28.71 -7.50 45.15
CA PHE A 1095 28.05 -7.58 43.83
C PHE A 1095 27.27 -8.89 43.68
N ASN A 1096 25.94 -8.79 43.60
CA ASN A 1096 25.04 -9.95 43.70
C ASN A 1096 24.59 -10.52 42.33
N PHE A 1097 24.92 -9.87 41.20
CA PHE A 1097 24.48 -10.30 39.87
C PHE A 1097 25.46 -9.88 38.78
N ILE A 1098 25.65 -10.73 37.75
CA ILE A 1098 26.46 -10.46 36.56
C ILE A 1098 25.69 -10.93 35.32
N GLY A 1099 25.35 -10.01 34.41
CA GLY A 1099 24.61 -10.32 33.19
C GLY A 1099 24.60 -9.17 32.18
N ARG A 1100 24.26 -9.46 30.92
CA ARG A 1100 24.32 -8.49 29.80
C ARG A 1100 22.94 -7.87 29.53
N LEU A 1101 22.68 -6.71 30.12
CA LEU A 1101 21.46 -5.93 29.87
C LEU A 1101 21.56 -5.08 28.58
N LEU A 1102 20.45 -5.02 27.84
CA LEU A 1102 20.23 -4.09 26.74
C LEU A 1102 19.04 -3.18 27.12
N GLY A 1103 19.35 -1.95 27.52
CA GLY A 1103 18.39 -0.97 28.04
C GLY A 1103 18.98 0.45 28.09
N PRO A 1104 18.17 1.48 28.34
CA PRO A 1104 18.55 2.87 28.08
C PRO A 1104 19.66 3.41 29.00
N ARG A 1105 20.61 4.13 28.38
CA ARG A 1105 21.75 4.78 29.06
C ARG A 1105 21.30 5.89 30.02
N GLY A 1106 21.98 6.04 31.15
CA GLY A 1106 21.84 7.19 32.06
C GLY A 1106 21.25 6.86 33.45
N ASN A 1107 20.46 7.79 33.99
CA ASN A 1107 19.93 7.80 35.38
C ASN A 1107 18.91 6.70 35.73
N SER A 1108 18.93 5.59 34.98
CA SER A 1108 18.25 4.33 35.29
C SER A 1108 19.13 3.45 36.19
N LEU A 1109 20.43 3.32 35.90
CA LEU A 1109 21.32 2.39 36.61
C LEU A 1109 21.43 2.71 38.11
N LYS A 1110 21.82 3.95 38.45
CA LYS A 1110 21.86 4.43 39.85
C LYS A 1110 20.52 4.28 40.58
N ARG A 1111 19.40 4.29 39.85
CA ARG A 1111 18.05 4.14 40.42
C ARG A 1111 17.72 2.67 40.70
N VAL A 1112 18.18 1.75 39.85
CA VAL A 1112 18.12 0.30 40.10
C VAL A 1112 19.00 -0.08 41.29
N GLU A 1113 20.25 0.40 41.34
CA GLU A 1113 21.14 0.14 42.48
C GLU A 1113 20.55 0.68 43.80
N ALA A 1114 20.01 1.91 43.79
CA ALA A 1114 19.37 2.51 44.96
C ALA A 1114 18.03 1.88 45.38
N SER A 1115 17.29 1.23 44.46
CA SER A 1115 16.00 0.58 44.78
C SER A 1115 16.10 -0.92 45.07
N THR A 1116 17.20 -1.57 44.67
CA THR A 1116 17.42 -3.02 44.88
C THR A 1116 18.53 -3.33 45.88
N GLY A 1117 19.32 -2.33 46.28
CA GLY A 1117 20.51 -2.51 47.15
C GLY A 1117 21.67 -3.27 46.50
N CYS A 1118 21.49 -3.81 45.29
CA CYS A 1118 22.51 -4.57 44.57
C CYS A 1118 23.32 -3.63 43.67
N ARG A 1119 24.65 -3.60 43.83
CA ARG A 1119 25.54 -2.93 42.88
C ARG A 1119 25.65 -3.74 41.58
N VAL A 1120 25.75 -3.06 40.44
CA VAL A 1120 25.71 -3.68 39.11
C VAL A 1120 26.91 -3.27 38.26
N TYR A 1121 27.67 -4.24 37.76
CA TYR A 1121 28.87 -4.00 36.94
C TYR A 1121 28.65 -4.45 35.48
N ILE A 1122 28.90 -3.53 34.53
CA ILE A 1122 28.67 -3.74 33.09
C ILE A 1122 30.01 -3.86 32.37
N ARG A 1123 30.23 -4.97 31.63
CA ARG A 1123 31.43 -5.15 30.80
C ARG A 1123 31.18 -4.84 29.32
N GLY A 1124 31.84 -3.79 28.83
CA GLY A 1124 31.95 -3.42 27.42
C GLY A 1124 32.82 -2.18 27.26
N LYS A 1125 33.67 -2.11 26.23
CA LYS A 1125 34.43 -0.88 25.93
C LYS A 1125 33.45 0.24 25.57
N GLY A 1126 33.60 1.41 26.21
CA GLY A 1126 32.73 2.58 26.02
C GLY A 1126 31.67 2.83 27.10
N SER A 1127 31.77 2.22 28.29
CA SER A 1127 30.77 2.38 29.37
C SER A 1127 31.33 2.58 30.80
N ILE A 1128 32.35 3.41 30.96
CA ILE A 1128 32.72 4.08 32.24
C ILE A 1128 33.01 5.55 31.93
N LYS A 1129 32.60 6.46 32.83
CA LYS A 1129 33.16 7.82 32.92
C LYS A 1129 34.11 7.86 34.11
N ASP A 1130 35.39 8.12 33.89
CA ASP A 1130 36.36 8.33 34.97
C ASP A 1130 36.20 9.74 35.57
N LEU A 1131 35.26 9.86 36.51
CA LEU A 1131 34.93 11.11 37.20
C LEU A 1131 36.11 11.70 38.01
N GLY A 1132 37.17 10.92 38.26
CA GLY A 1132 38.34 11.36 39.03
C GLY A 1132 39.31 12.29 38.31
N GLN A 1133 39.28 12.40 36.97
CA GLN A 1133 40.16 13.29 36.21
C GLN A 1133 39.46 14.58 35.75
N ASP A 1134 38.22 14.48 35.24
CA ASP A 1134 37.46 15.64 34.73
C ASP A 1134 37.25 16.73 35.79
N GLU A 1135 36.87 16.38 37.03
CA GLU A 1135 36.60 17.39 38.08
C GLU A 1135 37.85 18.19 38.46
N SER A 1136 39.05 17.57 38.41
CA SER A 1136 40.32 18.27 38.64
C SER A 1136 40.64 19.27 37.53
N GLN A 1137 40.44 18.89 36.26
CA GLN A 1137 40.64 19.79 35.13
C GLN A 1137 39.60 20.90 35.07
N ASP A 1138 38.33 20.60 35.38
CA ASP A 1138 37.27 21.61 35.30
C ASP A 1138 37.35 22.60 36.47
N HIS A 1139 37.82 22.18 37.65
CA HIS A 1139 38.16 23.12 38.73
C HIS A 1139 39.35 24.01 38.34
N TYR A 1140 40.41 23.44 37.75
CA TYR A 1140 41.58 24.21 37.30
C TYR A 1140 41.22 25.21 36.19
N LYS A 1141 40.43 24.77 35.19
CA LYS A 1141 39.91 25.65 34.11
C LYS A 1141 38.98 26.73 34.64
N ARG A 1142 38.08 26.43 35.59
CA ARG A 1142 37.22 27.44 36.23
C ARG A 1142 38.01 28.43 37.09
N GLN A 1143 39.12 28.00 37.69
CA GLN A 1143 40.01 28.89 38.42
C GLN A 1143 40.79 29.81 37.47
N GLN A 1144 41.42 29.28 36.42
CA GLN A 1144 42.06 30.08 35.36
C GLN A 1144 41.08 31.05 34.69
N LEU A 1145 39.85 30.63 34.41
CA LEU A 1145 38.80 31.50 33.85
C LEU A 1145 38.33 32.59 34.83
N ARG A 1146 38.39 32.35 36.15
CA ARG A 1146 38.14 33.39 37.17
C ARG A 1146 39.30 34.37 37.27
N GLU A 1147 40.54 33.90 37.23
CA GLU A 1147 41.73 34.74 37.23
C GLU A 1147 41.80 35.62 35.96
N LEU A 1148 41.48 35.06 34.78
CA LEU A 1148 41.33 35.80 33.52
C LEU A 1148 40.15 36.80 33.51
N ALA A 1149 39.05 36.49 34.21
CA ALA A 1149 37.93 37.41 34.36
C ALA A 1149 38.27 38.60 35.27
N VAL A 1150 38.98 38.35 36.38
CA VAL A 1150 39.47 39.41 37.29
C VAL A 1150 40.48 40.30 36.58
N LEU A 1151 41.44 39.74 35.84
CA LEU A 1151 42.41 40.50 35.05
C LEU A 1151 41.75 41.41 33.99
N ASN A 1152 40.69 40.96 33.32
CA ASN A 1152 39.96 41.77 32.33
C ASN A 1152 39.04 42.85 32.95
N SER A 1153 38.81 42.84 34.26
CA SER A 1153 37.96 43.84 34.94
C SER A 1153 38.73 45.07 35.46
N GLY A 1154 40.07 45.06 35.39
CA GLY A 1154 40.91 46.07 36.05
C GLY A 1154 41.47 47.21 35.19
N LEU A 1155 41.26 47.23 33.87
CA LEU A 1155 41.93 48.16 32.95
C LEU A 1155 41.00 48.75 31.89
N ARG A 1156 40.26 49.81 32.26
CA ARG A 1156 39.80 50.87 31.33
C ARG A 1156 39.28 52.09 32.10
N ASP A 1157 40.23 52.94 32.47
CA ASP A 1157 39.98 54.37 32.66
C ASP A 1157 41.19 55.16 32.10
N ASP A 1158 41.09 56.48 32.09
CA ASP A 1158 41.99 57.46 31.45
C ASP A 1158 42.02 57.49 29.91
N SER A 1159 42.01 58.72 29.39
CA SER A 1159 42.11 59.10 27.97
C SER A 1159 43.32 60.03 27.76
N PRO A 1160 43.79 60.25 26.52
CA PRO A 1160 43.44 61.55 25.90
C PRO A 1160 43.25 61.55 24.36
N HIS A 1161 42.64 62.64 23.88
CA HIS A 1161 42.57 63.12 22.48
C HIS A 1161 43.87 63.92 22.09
N PRO A 1162 44.04 64.57 20.90
CA PRO A 1162 43.15 64.77 19.73
C PRO A 1162 43.79 64.65 18.31
N THR A 1163 42.98 64.81 17.23
CA THR A 1163 43.11 65.82 16.12
C THR A 1163 42.58 65.34 14.74
N GLY A 1164 42.06 66.28 13.92
CA GLY A 1164 41.69 66.15 12.48
C GLY A 1164 40.41 65.34 12.18
N SER A 1165 39.23 65.89 11.82
CA SER A 1165 38.85 66.78 10.69
C SER A 1165 39.07 66.15 9.29
N VAL A 1166 38.17 66.24 8.30
CA VAL A 1166 37.06 67.19 8.02
C VAL A 1166 35.77 66.46 7.58
N SER A 1167 34.60 67.07 7.83
CA SER A 1167 33.31 66.76 7.18
C SER A 1167 32.77 68.03 6.50
N PRO A 1168 31.87 67.94 5.50
CA PRO A 1168 30.54 68.46 5.83
C PRO A 1168 29.33 67.72 5.22
N PHE A 1169 28.34 67.46 6.09
CA PHE A 1169 26.88 67.62 5.90
C PHE A 1169 26.16 66.78 4.80
N ASN A 1170 25.20 65.91 5.17
CA ASN A 1170 23.80 66.16 5.59
C ASN A 1170 22.87 66.55 4.42
N ASN A 1171 21.56 66.25 4.43
CA ASN A 1171 20.67 65.95 5.56
C ASN A 1171 19.45 65.09 5.13
N GLY A 1172 18.53 64.75 6.06
CA GLY A 1172 17.10 64.76 5.66
C GLY A 1172 16.18 63.54 5.86
N MET A 1173 16.16 62.95 7.05
CA MET A 1173 14.90 62.70 7.81
C MET A 1173 13.82 61.66 7.38
N LYS A 1174 13.29 61.00 8.43
CA LYS A 1174 11.88 60.59 8.66
C LYS A 1174 11.28 59.38 7.90
N ARG A 1175 11.65 58.21 8.44
CA ARG A 1175 10.80 57.00 8.49
C ARG A 1175 9.43 57.29 9.15
N ALA A 1176 8.32 56.98 8.47
CA ALA A 1176 6.99 56.88 9.08
C ALA A 1176 6.10 55.84 8.38
N LYS A 1177 5.47 55.00 9.22
CA LYS A 1177 4.19 54.24 9.11
C LYS A 1177 3.41 54.33 7.77
N THR A 1178 2.76 53.26 7.26
CA THR A 1178 2.24 52.06 7.95
C THR A 1178 1.90 50.89 7.01
N ALA A 1179 1.74 49.70 7.60
CA ALA A 1179 0.83 48.62 7.19
C ALA A 1179 1.04 47.91 5.84
N ARG A 1180 1.78 46.79 5.88
CA ARG A 1180 1.17 45.48 6.16
C ARG A 1180 2.17 44.55 6.85
#